data_AF-A0A537CRY2-F1
#
_entry.id   AF-A0A537CRY2-F1
#
_cell.length_a   1.000
_cell.length_b   1.000
_cell.length_c   1.000
_cell.angle_alpha   90.00
_cell.angle_beta   90.00
_cell.angle_gamma   90.00
#
_symmetry.space_group_name_H-M   'P 1'
#
loop_
_entity.id
_entity.type
_entity.pdbx_description
1 polymer ?
#
loop_
_entity_poly.entity_id
_entity_poly.type
_entity_poly.pdbx_seq_one_letter_code
_entity_poly.pdbx_strand_id
1 'polypeptide(L)'
;LARLPGLTVHDLMLLPIDRAREFFSHLHLPAPLDEATDLLLGEIRARLNYLSEVGLGYLTLDRQSRTLSGGEVQRINLTTALGTSLVNTLFVLDEPSIGLHPRDMGRVIGVMERLRDAGNSLVVVEHDPQIMLAADHALDIGPGPGEHGGRVVFFGTPSELMTNTRSLTGDYLAGRKRADRSAPIPVPINGAKIELIGASDHNLKNIDVAIPLERLVCITGVSGSGKSTLVQDVLHAALLRAKGKPTEAPGAHRGLRGHDLIGDVVLIDQTPIGRTTRSNPASYIGAFDAIRRQFAGVPLAKERGYTAGTFSFNAGTGRCPTCGGNGFEHVEMQFLSDVYLRCPDCDGKRYRAEVLDVRLEGKSIADVLDMTVGEARAFFGGRPDIDAALRPLAEVGLDYLKLGQPVPTLSGGEAQRLKLAGFLNVASRSPVRPRANGDGSPGKLFLFDEPTTGLHFDDVARLLGAFRKLVAAGHTLVVIEHNLDVIRAADWIVDLGPEGGDAGGHVVVAGTVADVMACAASHTGTALRNYEAAPGAVVRRIGVREPPRPAAGSQRRNAIRIHNAREHNLKNIDVSIPRERFTVVTGVSGSGKSTLAFDILFAEGQRRYLESLNAYARQFVQPASRPEVDAIFGIPPTVAIEQRASRGGRKSTVATLTEVYHFLRLLYVKVGTQYCPDHDAPIAPQSEEAIAAKLLRDYAGRHLALLAPLVVARKGYYTDLAKWAARKGFAELRVDGAMLPTARWPRLDRFKEHSIELPVASLIVGPAAERALREGLARALEFGKGTVHALPLAKNRVRDDFPQASRSTERGTVKLESDPAAVFSTKRACPVCSRSFPELDPRLFSFNSKHGWCATCFGTGLKLRGFDADQTGEEIWWNEWYGDDERVCPACHGQRLNPQALAVRFVEQSIADLTRLSVGEARRFFAELDLHGREAAIARDIVAELESRLEFLDDVGLGYLTLDRSAPTLAGGEAQRIRLAAQLGSNLRGVCY
;
A
#
# COMPACT_ATOMS: atom_id res chain seq x y z
N LEU A 1 14.25 42.81 5.40
CA LEU A 1 14.75 41.42 5.33
C LEU A 1 16.14 41.25 5.95
N ALA A 2 17.16 42.03 5.60
CA ALA A 2 18.53 41.93 6.16
C ALA A 2 18.70 42.23 7.67
N ARG A 3 17.61 42.48 8.40
CA ARG A 3 17.58 42.73 9.86
C ARG A 3 16.77 41.69 10.64
N LEU A 4 16.26 40.66 9.97
CA LEU A 4 15.63 39.53 10.65
C LEU A 4 16.72 38.56 11.12
N PRO A 5 16.53 37.86 12.26
CA PRO A 5 17.46 36.83 12.71
C PRO A 5 17.81 35.93 11.53
N GLY A 6 19.11 35.82 11.23
CA GLY A 6 19.68 35.45 9.92
C GLY A 6 19.45 34.02 9.44
N LEU A 7 18.21 33.55 9.52
CA LEU A 7 17.75 32.28 8.98
C LEU A 7 17.11 32.53 7.61
N THR A 8 17.56 31.77 6.62
CA THR A 8 16.90 31.69 5.32
C THR A 8 15.63 30.86 5.42
N VAL A 9 14.79 30.87 4.37
CA VAL A 9 13.62 29.98 4.31
C VAL A 9 14.03 28.52 4.42
N HIS A 10 15.18 28.13 3.84
CA HIS A 10 15.68 26.76 3.96
C HIS A 10 16.02 26.41 5.41
N ASP A 11 16.69 27.30 6.13
CA ASP A 11 17.03 27.09 7.54
C ASP A 11 15.77 26.94 8.40
N LEU A 12 14.74 27.76 8.14
CA LEU A 12 13.44 27.64 8.80
C LEU A 12 12.74 26.30 8.51
N MET A 13 12.87 25.78 7.29
CA MET A 13 12.28 24.50 6.90
C MET A 13 12.96 23.31 7.59
N LEU A 14 14.24 23.44 7.92
CA LEU A 14 15.03 22.44 8.64
C LEU A 14 14.85 22.48 10.16
N LEU A 15 14.23 23.53 10.71
CA LEU A 15 13.94 23.58 12.14
C LEU A 15 12.82 22.58 12.50
N PRO A 16 12.93 21.90 13.65
CA PRO A 16 11.78 21.24 14.25
C PRO A 16 10.63 22.23 14.43
N ILE A 17 9.39 21.79 14.20
CA ILE A 17 8.19 22.62 14.25
C ILE A 17 8.09 23.38 15.58
N ASP A 18 8.46 22.77 16.71
CA ASP A 18 8.46 23.47 18.01
C ASP A 18 9.41 24.67 18.05
N ARG A 19 10.59 24.55 17.41
CA ARG A 19 11.56 25.66 17.29
C ARG A 19 11.11 26.70 16.27
N ALA A 20 10.51 26.27 15.15
CA ALA A 20 9.90 27.19 14.19
C ALA A 20 8.76 27.98 14.85
N ARG A 21 7.92 27.33 15.66
CA ARG A 21 6.85 27.96 16.43
C ARG A 21 7.40 29.02 17.41
N GLU A 22 8.43 28.67 18.16
CA GLU A 22 9.13 29.60 19.07
C GLU A 22 9.76 30.78 18.30
N PHE A 23 10.39 30.50 17.15
CA PHE A 23 10.92 31.54 16.28
C PHE A 23 9.83 32.53 15.86
N PHE A 24 8.69 32.05 15.34
CA PHE A 24 7.60 32.90 14.87
C PHE A 24 6.81 33.57 16.01
N SER A 25 6.79 33.02 17.22
CA SER A 25 6.20 33.69 18.39
C SER A 25 7.04 34.88 18.85
N HIS A 26 8.37 34.80 18.74
CA HIS A 26 9.29 35.88 19.07
C HIS A 26 9.58 36.85 17.90
N LEU A 27 9.21 36.47 16.68
CA LEU A 27 9.37 37.33 15.50
C LEU A 27 8.43 38.53 15.59
N HIS A 28 8.99 39.69 15.91
CA HIS A 28 8.31 40.98 15.87
C HIS A 28 8.90 41.79 14.72
N LEU A 29 8.07 42.09 13.73
CA LEU A 29 8.45 42.94 12.61
C LEU A 29 8.23 44.41 12.98
N PRO A 30 9.15 45.33 12.63
CA PRO A 30 9.02 46.74 12.97
C PRO A 30 7.82 47.37 12.24
N ALA A 31 6.98 48.10 12.99
CA ALA A 31 5.84 48.83 12.45
C ALA A 31 6.26 49.96 11.49
N PRO A 32 5.40 50.38 10.54
CA PRO A 32 4.05 49.84 10.30
C PRO A 32 4.09 48.53 9.50
N LEU A 33 3.39 47.52 10.01
CA LEU A 33 3.06 46.32 9.24
C LEU A 33 1.79 46.62 8.46
N ASP A 34 1.71 46.14 7.22
CA ASP A 34 0.42 46.12 6.52
C ASP A 34 -0.47 45.02 7.13
N GLU A 35 -1.78 45.21 7.03
CA GLU A 35 -2.80 44.27 7.55
C GLU A 35 -2.58 42.84 7.00
N ALA A 36 -2.06 42.72 5.78
CA ALA A 36 -1.71 41.46 5.15
C ALA A 36 -0.59 40.71 5.89
N THR A 37 0.44 41.41 6.36
CA THR A 37 1.55 40.80 7.12
C THR A 37 1.10 40.32 8.49
N ASP A 38 0.22 41.05 9.16
CA ASP A 38 -0.34 40.63 10.46
C ASP A 38 -1.23 39.40 10.33
N LEU A 39 -2.10 39.35 9.31
CA LEU A 39 -2.91 38.17 8.99
C LEU A 39 -2.03 36.95 8.66
N LEU A 40 -0.98 37.14 7.87
CA LEU A 40 -0.06 36.07 7.48
C LEU A 40 0.72 35.52 8.69
N LEU A 41 1.26 36.40 9.55
CA LEU A 41 1.94 35.97 10.77
C LEU A 41 0.98 35.27 11.75
N GLY A 42 -0.26 35.75 11.85
CA GLY A 42 -1.32 35.10 12.62
C GLY A 42 -1.57 33.67 12.14
N GLU A 43 -1.71 33.48 10.84
CA GLU A 43 -1.98 32.18 10.23
C GLU A 43 -0.79 31.21 10.35
N ILE A 44 0.45 31.69 10.18
CA ILE A 44 1.66 30.87 10.38
C ILE A 44 1.73 30.39 11.84
N ARG A 45 1.53 31.29 12.80
CA ARG A 45 1.54 30.95 14.23
C ARG A 45 0.46 29.94 14.57
N ALA A 46 -0.75 30.12 14.04
CA ALA A 46 -1.87 29.21 14.26
C ALA A 46 -1.56 27.79 13.73
N ARG A 47 -1.07 27.67 12.48
CA ARG A 47 -0.75 26.36 11.89
C ARG A 47 0.39 25.64 12.59
N LEU A 48 1.44 26.37 12.97
CA LEU A 48 2.55 25.79 13.76
C LEU A 48 2.06 25.34 15.14
N ASN A 49 1.17 26.10 15.79
CA ASN A 49 0.55 25.70 17.05
C ASN A 49 -0.26 24.41 16.88
N TYR A 50 -1.10 24.29 15.84
CA TYR A 50 -1.88 23.08 15.61
C TYR A 50 -0.98 21.84 15.45
N LEU A 51 0.10 21.94 14.68
CA LEU A 51 1.06 20.85 14.50
C LEU A 51 1.72 20.43 15.83
N SER A 52 2.11 21.39 16.67
CA SER A 52 2.64 21.10 18.02
C SER A 52 1.57 20.50 18.94
N GLU A 53 0.33 20.97 18.87
CA GLU A 53 -0.80 20.46 19.67
C GLU A 53 -1.10 19.01 19.35
N VAL A 54 -1.08 18.60 18.08
CA VAL A 54 -1.25 17.20 17.67
C VAL A 54 0.02 16.35 17.89
N GLY A 55 1.04 16.89 18.55
CA GLY A 55 2.24 16.12 18.94
C GLY A 55 3.25 15.91 17.82
N LEU A 56 3.24 16.74 16.78
CA LEU A 56 4.18 16.67 15.65
C LEU A 56 5.32 17.69 15.73
N GLY A 57 5.53 18.30 16.90
CA GLY A 57 6.54 19.36 17.12
C GLY A 57 7.98 18.94 16.81
N TYR A 58 8.27 17.63 16.80
CA TYR A 58 9.59 17.07 16.49
C TYR A 58 9.89 16.97 14.98
N LEU A 59 8.88 17.06 14.12
CA LEU A 59 9.08 17.01 12.67
C LEU A 59 9.63 18.33 12.15
N THR A 60 10.30 18.28 11.01
CA THR A 60 10.74 19.46 10.25
C THR A 60 9.79 19.70 9.08
N LEU A 61 9.68 20.95 8.61
CA LEU A 61 8.76 21.30 7.52
C LEU A 61 9.24 20.75 6.16
N ASP A 62 10.53 20.45 6.01
CA ASP A 62 11.11 19.83 4.80
C ASP A 62 10.98 18.30 4.75
N ARG A 63 10.45 17.68 5.82
CA ARG A 63 10.31 16.23 5.93
C ARG A 63 9.46 15.69 4.78
N GLN A 64 10.02 14.77 4.00
CA GLN A 64 9.32 14.18 2.85
C GLN A 64 8.08 13.40 3.31
N SER A 65 6.91 13.69 2.72
CA SER A 65 5.65 13.06 3.14
C SER A 65 5.65 11.52 3.03
N ARG A 66 6.45 10.95 2.12
CA ARG A 66 6.60 9.48 1.97
C ARG A 66 7.36 8.79 3.09
N THR A 67 8.05 9.55 3.96
CA THR A 67 8.83 9.03 5.09
C THR A 67 8.14 9.31 6.42
N LEU A 68 6.90 9.81 6.38
CA LEU A 68 6.03 9.95 7.53
C LEU A 68 5.30 8.63 7.80
N SER A 69 5.06 8.33 9.07
CA SER A 69 4.21 7.21 9.47
C SER A 69 2.73 7.50 9.19
N GLY A 70 1.90 6.46 9.14
CA GLY A 70 0.45 6.62 8.94
C GLY A 70 -0.19 7.54 9.99
N GLY A 71 0.18 7.38 11.26
CA GLY A 71 -0.30 8.24 12.35
C GLY A 71 0.19 9.68 12.25
N GLU A 72 1.43 9.92 11.78
CA GLU A 72 1.92 11.29 11.54
C GLU A 72 1.10 12.00 10.47
N VAL A 73 0.84 11.33 9.33
CA VAL A 73 0.00 11.88 8.25
C VAL A 73 -1.41 12.21 8.74
N GLN A 74 -2.00 11.31 9.53
CA GLN A 74 -3.35 11.49 10.06
C GLN A 74 -3.44 12.72 10.98
N ARG A 75 -2.45 12.92 11.84
CA ARG A 75 -2.38 14.08 12.74
C ARG A 75 -2.16 15.38 11.97
N ILE A 76 -1.37 15.36 10.89
CA ILE A 76 -1.27 16.51 9.97
C ILE A 76 -2.65 16.85 9.41
N ASN A 77 -3.38 15.85 8.91
CA ASN A 77 -4.71 16.09 8.35
C ASN A 77 -5.72 16.60 9.39
N LEU A 78 -5.59 16.18 10.65
CA LEU A 78 -6.40 16.69 11.76
C LEU A 78 -6.18 18.20 11.99
N THR A 79 -4.95 18.70 11.78
CA THR A 79 -4.68 20.15 11.87
C THR A 79 -5.43 20.96 10.81
N THR A 80 -5.71 20.36 9.64
CA THR A 80 -6.51 21.00 8.59
C THR A 80 -7.94 21.23 9.08
N ALA A 81 -8.53 20.26 9.78
CA ALA A 81 -9.87 20.37 10.35
C ALA A 81 -9.96 21.46 11.44
N LEU A 82 -8.90 21.64 12.23
CA LEU A 82 -8.82 22.71 13.23
C LEU A 82 -8.65 24.10 12.59
N GLY A 83 -7.95 24.18 11.46
CA GLY A 83 -7.77 25.42 10.71
C GLY A 83 -9.04 25.90 10.01
N THR A 84 -9.98 25.02 9.72
CA THR A 84 -11.27 25.36 9.13
C THR A 84 -12.28 25.62 10.25
N SER A 85 -12.76 26.84 10.44
CA SER A 85 -13.78 27.21 11.44
C SER A 85 -15.18 26.63 11.14
N LEU A 86 -15.26 25.31 10.91
CA LEU A 86 -16.49 24.59 10.59
C LEU A 86 -17.35 24.45 11.86
N VAL A 87 -18.65 24.66 11.70
CA VAL A 87 -19.67 24.43 12.73
C VAL A 87 -20.82 23.63 12.13
N ASN A 88 -21.54 22.85 12.94
CA ASN A 88 -22.65 22.01 12.51
C ASN A 88 -22.28 20.94 11.45
N THR A 89 -21.02 20.50 11.47
CA THR A 89 -20.47 19.46 10.58
C THR A 89 -20.37 18.12 11.31
N LEU A 90 -20.54 17.01 10.60
CA LEU A 90 -20.21 15.66 11.07
C LEU A 90 -18.76 15.33 10.70
N PHE A 91 -17.90 15.07 11.68
CA PHE A 91 -16.55 14.55 11.45
C PHE A 91 -16.54 13.04 11.67
N VAL A 92 -16.06 12.30 10.68
CA VAL A 92 -15.83 10.85 10.77
C VAL A 92 -14.32 10.60 10.80
N LEU A 93 -13.82 10.02 11.89
CA LEU A 93 -12.38 9.75 12.10
C LEU A 93 -12.12 8.25 12.28
N ASP A 94 -11.06 7.73 11.65
CA ASP A 94 -10.64 6.32 11.76
C ASP A 94 -9.38 6.18 12.60
N GLU A 95 -9.47 5.64 13.81
CA GLU A 95 -8.33 5.32 14.70
C GLU A 95 -7.28 6.46 14.84
N PRO A 96 -7.66 7.69 15.26
CA PRO A 96 -6.73 8.80 15.46
C PRO A 96 -5.62 8.54 16.49
N SER A 97 -5.72 7.47 17.29
CA SER A 97 -4.70 7.08 18.27
C SER A 97 -3.50 6.32 17.68
N ILE A 98 -3.53 5.93 16.40
CA ILE A 98 -2.46 5.11 15.79
C ILE A 98 -1.07 5.75 15.96
N GLY A 99 -0.13 4.95 16.48
CA GLY A 99 1.28 5.31 16.65
C GLY A 99 1.51 6.46 17.63
N LEU A 100 0.55 6.73 18.51
CA LEU A 100 0.68 7.71 19.58
C LEU A 100 0.99 7.05 20.92
N HIS A 101 1.85 7.73 21.67
CA HIS A 101 2.12 7.37 23.04
C HIS A 101 0.94 7.81 23.95
N PRO A 102 0.58 7.03 25.00
CA PRO A 102 -0.51 7.39 25.95
C PRO A 102 -0.42 8.79 26.57
N ARG A 103 0.80 9.34 26.67
CA ARG A 103 1.03 10.73 27.10
C ARG A 103 0.32 11.75 26.20
N ASP A 104 0.37 11.54 24.90
CA ASP A 104 -0.08 12.52 23.91
C ASP A 104 -1.57 12.32 23.55
N MET A 105 -2.20 11.25 24.05
CA MET A 105 -3.65 10.99 23.92
C MET A 105 -4.51 12.14 24.42
N GLY A 106 -4.15 12.74 25.56
CA GLY A 106 -4.90 13.87 26.11
C GLY A 106 -4.96 15.07 25.16
N ARG A 107 -3.93 15.26 24.31
CA ARG A 107 -3.91 16.36 23.34
C ARG A 107 -4.90 16.11 22.20
N VAL A 108 -4.92 14.88 21.66
CA VAL A 108 -5.84 14.49 20.59
C VAL A 108 -7.28 14.46 21.09
N ILE A 109 -7.52 13.98 22.31
CA ILE A 109 -8.84 14.06 22.95
C ILE A 109 -9.27 15.52 23.07
N GLY A 110 -8.41 16.41 23.57
CA GLY A 110 -8.73 17.83 23.67
C GLY A 110 -9.01 18.50 22.31
N VAL A 111 -8.37 18.04 21.23
CA VAL A 111 -8.67 18.48 19.86
C VAL A 111 -10.08 18.05 19.45
N MET A 112 -10.45 16.78 19.68
CA MET A 112 -11.79 16.27 19.39
C MET A 112 -12.88 16.97 20.22
N GLU A 113 -12.61 17.24 21.50
CA GLU A 113 -13.50 18.02 22.36
C GLU A 113 -13.68 19.44 21.85
N ARG A 114 -12.61 20.12 21.41
CA ARG A 114 -12.73 21.47 20.80
C ARG A 114 -13.57 21.45 19.53
N LEU A 115 -13.36 20.45 18.66
CA LEU A 115 -14.18 20.28 17.46
C LEU A 115 -15.66 20.10 17.83
N ARG A 116 -15.97 19.27 18.84
CA ARG A 116 -17.33 19.09 19.37
C ARG A 116 -17.89 20.40 19.90
N ASP A 117 -17.14 21.08 20.77
CA ASP A 117 -17.57 22.28 21.48
C ASP A 117 -17.76 23.48 20.54
N ALA A 118 -17.14 23.47 19.36
CA ALA A 118 -17.43 24.38 18.26
C ALA A 118 -18.81 24.12 17.58
N GLY A 119 -19.59 23.16 18.08
CA GLY A 119 -20.91 22.81 17.56
C GLY A 119 -20.89 21.74 16.47
N ASN A 120 -19.87 20.88 16.44
CA ASN A 120 -19.78 19.77 15.48
C ASN A 120 -20.17 18.44 16.11
N SER A 121 -20.56 17.48 15.28
CA SER A 121 -20.80 16.08 15.67
C SER A 121 -19.58 15.24 15.32
N LEU A 122 -19.11 14.37 16.21
CA LEU A 122 -17.96 13.50 15.93
C LEU A 122 -18.39 12.04 16.03
N VAL A 123 -18.00 11.25 15.02
CA VAL A 123 -18.10 9.79 14.99
C VAL A 123 -16.70 9.24 14.78
N VAL A 124 -16.15 8.59 15.81
CA VAL A 124 -14.76 8.16 15.83
C VAL A 124 -14.69 6.64 15.98
N VAL A 125 -14.08 5.95 15.02
CA VAL A 125 -13.80 4.52 15.15
C VAL A 125 -12.53 4.36 15.98
N GLU A 126 -12.61 3.72 17.14
CA GLU A 126 -11.47 3.60 18.06
C GLU A 126 -11.45 2.32 18.90
N HIS A 127 -10.24 2.01 19.34
CA HIS A 127 -9.90 0.90 20.23
C HIS A 127 -9.18 1.36 21.50
N ASP A 128 -8.75 2.63 21.60
CA ASP A 128 -8.10 3.15 22.79
C ASP A 128 -9.09 3.42 23.96
N PRO A 129 -8.83 2.91 25.19
CA PRO A 129 -9.68 3.16 26.36
C PRO A 129 -9.84 4.64 26.71
N GLN A 130 -8.79 5.45 26.60
CA GLN A 130 -8.84 6.86 27.01
C GLN A 130 -9.80 7.64 26.12
N ILE A 131 -9.78 7.36 24.81
CA ILE A 131 -10.72 7.96 23.86
C ILE A 131 -12.15 7.48 24.09
N MET A 132 -12.36 6.17 24.29
CA MET A 132 -13.70 5.63 24.61
C MET A 132 -14.31 6.27 25.86
N LEU A 133 -13.51 6.47 26.91
CA LEU A 133 -13.95 7.03 28.17
C LEU A 133 -14.19 8.55 28.09
N ALA A 134 -13.51 9.26 27.18
CA ALA A 134 -13.71 10.69 26.94
C ALA A 134 -14.95 10.99 26.06
N ALA A 135 -15.48 9.97 25.37
CA ALA A 135 -16.64 10.13 24.51
C ALA A 135 -17.92 10.44 25.29
N ASP A 136 -18.83 11.21 24.69
CA ASP A 136 -20.18 11.40 25.22
C ASP A 136 -20.98 10.08 25.15
N HIS A 137 -20.82 9.33 24.06
CA HIS A 137 -21.49 8.06 23.80
C HIS A 137 -20.53 7.03 23.21
N ALA A 138 -20.76 5.76 23.52
CA ALA A 138 -20.07 4.62 22.95
C ALA A 138 -21.06 3.69 22.25
N LEU A 139 -20.73 3.30 21.02
CA LEU A 139 -21.44 2.32 20.20
C LEU A 139 -20.55 1.09 20.02
N ASP A 140 -20.95 -0.04 20.60
CA ASP A 140 -20.23 -1.30 20.46
C ASP A 140 -20.89 -2.19 19.40
N ILE A 141 -20.10 -2.58 18.38
CA ILE A 141 -20.51 -3.45 17.28
C ILE A 141 -19.86 -4.83 17.44
N GLY A 142 -20.67 -5.88 17.33
CA GLY A 142 -20.21 -7.25 17.50
C GLY A 142 -21.34 -8.25 17.26
N PRO A 143 -21.43 -9.35 18.02
CA PRO A 143 -20.54 -9.76 19.14
C PRO A 143 -19.19 -10.35 18.69
N GLY A 144 -19.02 -10.70 17.41
CA GLY A 144 -17.80 -11.31 16.87
C GLY A 144 -17.30 -10.66 15.57
N PRO A 145 -16.17 -11.14 15.02
CA PRO A 145 -15.64 -10.68 13.74
C PRO A 145 -16.39 -11.32 12.55
N GLY A 146 -16.29 -10.71 11.37
CA GLY A 146 -16.83 -11.27 10.13
C GLY A 146 -18.34 -11.54 10.22
N GLU A 147 -18.81 -12.68 9.72
CA GLU A 147 -20.24 -13.04 9.70
C GLU A 147 -20.94 -13.06 11.08
N HIS A 148 -20.16 -13.20 12.15
CA HIS A 148 -20.62 -13.18 13.54
C HIS A 148 -20.78 -11.76 14.11
N GLY A 149 -20.42 -10.75 13.32
CA GLY A 149 -20.53 -9.33 13.63
C GLY A 149 -21.78 -8.68 13.02
N GLY A 150 -21.68 -7.38 12.79
CA GLY A 150 -22.69 -6.59 12.10
C GLY A 150 -23.93 -6.27 12.94
N ARG A 151 -23.88 -6.46 14.26
CA ARG A 151 -24.98 -6.13 15.19
C ARG A 151 -24.53 -5.13 16.23
N VAL A 152 -25.47 -4.27 16.66
CA VAL A 152 -25.25 -3.36 17.79
C VAL A 152 -25.37 -4.16 19.08
N VAL A 153 -24.29 -4.25 19.84
CA VAL A 153 -24.25 -4.94 21.15
C VAL A 153 -24.64 -3.98 22.27
N PHE A 154 -24.21 -2.73 22.16
CA PHE A 154 -24.51 -1.67 23.13
C PHE A 154 -24.48 -0.30 22.45
N PHE A 155 -25.33 0.62 22.93
CA PHE A 155 -25.26 2.03 22.62
C PHE A 155 -25.71 2.85 23.82
N GLY A 156 -24.86 3.76 24.31
CA GLY A 156 -25.12 4.56 25.51
C GLY A 156 -23.88 5.27 25.99
N THR A 157 -23.82 5.66 27.27
CA THR A 157 -22.64 6.32 27.84
C THR A 157 -21.50 5.32 28.11
N PRO A 158 -20.23 5.77 28.15
CA PRO A 158 -19.11 4.89 28.52
C PRO A 158 -19.26 4.23 29.90
N SER A 159 -19.86 4.92 30.87
CA SER A 159 -20.14 4.36 32.20
C SER A 159 -21.17 3.22 32.14
N GLU A 160 -22.22 3.38 31.33
CA GLU A 160 -23.20 2.30 31.10
C GLU A 160 -22.57 1.12 30.34
N LEU A 161 -21.69 1.37 29.36
CA LEU A 161 -20.93 0.34 28.64
C LEU A 161 -20.13 -0.54 29.61
N MET A 162 -19.42 0.09 30.56
CA MET A 162 -18.63 -0.64 31.57
C MET A 162 -19.50 -1.55 32.44
N THR A 163 -20.76 -1.20 32.71
CA THR A 163 -21.67 -2.05 33.48
C THR A 163 -22.32 -3.17 32.67
N ASN A 164 -22.25 -3.09 31.33
CA ASN A 164 -22.89 -4.04 30.44
C ASN A 164 -22.06 -5.32 30.27
N THR A 165 -22.59 -6.44 30.75
CA THR A 165 -21.96 -7.77 30.67
C THR A 165 -22.15 -8.50 29.34
N ARG A 166 -22.97 -7.95 28.43
CA ARG A 166 -23.12 -8.48 27.06
C ARG A 166 -22.06 -7.93 26.11
N SER A 167 -21.47 -6.78 26.45
CA SER A 167 -20.41 -6.16 25.66
C SER A 167 -19.05 -6.72 26.06
N LEU A 168 -18.35 -7.29 25.08
CA LEU A 168 -16.96 -7.71 25.28
C LEU A 168 -16.07 -6.52 25.61
N THR A 169 -16.26 -5.39 24.93
CA THR A 169 -15.54 -4.14 25.21
C THR A 169 -15.83 -3.64 26.63
N GLY A 170 -17.08 -3.68 27.06
CA GLY A 170 -17.48 -3.34 28.43
C GLY A 170 -16.78 -4.19 29.50
N ASP A 171 -16.59 -5.49 29.25
CA ASP A 171 -15.84 -6.38 30.15
C ASP A 171 -14.36 -5.99 30.30
N TYR A 172 -13.72 -5.56 29.22
CA TYR A 172 -12.33 -5.11 29.25
C TYR A 172 -12.20 -3.74 29.92
N LEU A 173 -13.05 -2.77 29.57
CA LEU A 173 -13.04 -1.43 30.17
C LEU A 173 -13.31 -1.46 31.67
N ALA A 174 -14.18 -2.35 32.13
CA ALA A 174 -14.47 -2.52 33.55
C ALA A 174 -13.44 -3.38 34.31
N GLY A 175 -12.41 -3.88 33.61
CA GLY A 175 -11.38 -4.75 34.18
C GLY A 175 -11.85 -6.15 34.57
N ARG A 176 -13.07 -6.57 34.17
CA ARG A 176 -13.58 -7.95 34.34
C ARG A 176 -12.81 -8.94 33.48
N LYS A 177 -12.40 -8.50 32.30
CA LYS A 177 -11.41 -9.16 31.44
C LYS A 177 -10.17 -8.30 31.35
N ARG A 178 -9.03 -8.98 31.14
CA ARG A 178 -7.73 -8.37 30.92
C ARG A 178 -6.98 -9.13 29.83
N ALA A 179 -6.19 -8.41 29.05
CA ALA A 179 -5.39 -8.99 27.97
C ALA A 179 -4.08 -9.59 28.49
N ASP A 180 -3.51 -9.02 29.55
CA ASP A 180 -2.20 -9.35 30.13
C ASP A 180 -2.26 -10.49 31.18
N ARG A 181 -2.89 -11.62 30.85
CA ARG A 181 -3.17 -12.69 31.83
C ARG A 181 -1.94 -13.44 32.38
N SER A 182 -0.79 -13.31 31.72
CA SER A 182 0.42 -14.07 32.05
C SER A 182 1.40 -13.23 32.84
N ALA A 183 1.87 -13.75 33.98
CA ALA A 183 2.92 -13.11 34.75
C ALA A 183 4.22 -12.99 33.92
N PRO A 184 4.94 -11.85 34.01
CA PRO A 184 6.25 -11.71 33.41
C PRO A 184 7.23 -12.80 33.87
N ILE A 185 8.05 -13.29 32.94
CA ILE A 185 9.08 -14.29 33.21
C ILE A 185 10.31 -13.56 33.78
N PRO A 186 10.80 -13.88 34.99
CA PRO A 186 11.95 -13.21 35.58
C PRO A 186 13.18 -13.24 34.67
N VAL A 187 13.90 -12.12 34.56
CA VAL A 187 15.13 -12.00 33.77
C VAL A 187 16.35 -12.24 34.69
N PRO A 188 17.18 -13.26 34.46
CA PRO A 188 18.37 -13.50 35.25
C PRO A 188 19.42 -12.40 35.04
N ILE A 189 20.07 -11.95 36.12
CA ILE A 189 21.10 -10.89 36.07
C ILE A 189 22.26 -11.24 35.12
N ASN A 190 22.67 -12.51 35.09
CA ASN A 190 23.72 -13.04 34.22
C ASN A 190 23.15 -13.87 33.04
N GLY A 191 21.93 -13.56 32.60
CA GLY A 191 21.28 -14.25 31.50
C GLY A 191 21.91 -13.97 30.14
N ALA A 192 21.65 -14.86 29.18
CA ALA A 192 22.04 -14.67 27.79
C ALA A 192 21.35 -13.43 27.20
N LYS A 193 22.11 -12.56 26.51
CA LYS A 193 21.61 -11.30 25.95
C LYS A 193 22.30 -10.94 24.63
N ILE A 194 21.62 -10.16 23.80
CA ILE A 194 22.20 -9.43 22.67
C ILE A 194 22.51 -8.01 23.16
N GLU A 195 23.70 -7.50 22.82
CA GLU A 195 24.10 -6.14 23.18
C GLU A 195 24.45 -5.35 21.92
N LEU A 196 23.73 -4.26 21.71
CA LEU A 196 24.03 -3.26 20.69
C LEU A 196 24.76 -2.11 21.36
N ILE A 197 25.94 -1.76 20.83
CA ILE A 197 26.85 -0.81 21.46
C ILE A 197 27.00 0.43 20.56
N GLY A 198 26.76 1.61 21.13
CA GLY A 198 26.99 2.91 20.53
C GLY A 198 26.09 3.24 19.35
N ALA A 199 24.82 2.85 19.40
CA ALA A 199 23.84 3.18 18.36
C ALA A 199 23.63 4.70 18.29
N SER A 200 23.92 5.28 17.12
CA SER A 200 24.02 6.74 16.91
C SER A 200 23.38 7.21 15.61
N ASP A 201 22.55 6.36 15.00
CA ASP A 201 21.85 6.70 13.76
C ASP A 201 20.67 7.65 14.01
N HIS A 202 20.41 8.57 13.07
CA HIS A 202 19.41 9.64 13.19
C HIS A 202 19.53 10.43 14.51
N ASN A 203 18.51 10.37 15.38
CA ASN A 203 18.49 11.10 16.65
C ASN A 203 19.05 10.30 17.84
N LEU A 204 19.49 9.04 17.63
CA LEU A 204 20.04 8.20 18.70
C LEU A 204 21.34 8.78 19.25
N LYS A 205 21.47 8.83 20.57
CA LYS A 205 22.54 9.55 21.26
C LYS A 205 23.65 8.61 21.73
N ASN A 206 24.18 7.82 20.79
CA ASN A 206 25.28 6.89 21.03
C ASN A 206 24.98 5.89 22.17
N ILE A 207 23.80 5.27 22.11
CA ILE A 207 23.23 4.45 23.18
C ILE A 207 23.70 2.99 23.14
N ASP A 208 23.82 2.39 24.33
CA ASP A 208 24.07 0.97 24.50
C ASP A 208 22.78 0.29 24.96
N VAL A 209 22.34 -0.77 24.27
CA VAL A 209 21.07 -1.47 24.53
C VAL A 209 21.31 -2.97 24.68
N ALA A 210 20.82 -3.54 25.79
CA ALA A 210 20.87 -4.97 26.06
C ALA A 210 19.47 -5.59 25.96
N ILE A 211 19.37 -6.70 25.21
CA ILE A 211 18.13 -7.44 24.95
C ILE A 211 18.28 -8.85 25.55
N PRO A 212 17.62 -9.17 26.66
CA PRO A 212 17.65 -10.52 27.23
C PRO A 212 16.98 -11.53 26.28
N LEU A 213 17.56 -12.71 26.17
CA LEU A 213 17.06 -13.79 25.32
C LEU A 213 16.01 -14.64 26.02
N GLU A 214 15.19 -15.33 25.22
CA GLU A 214 14.07 -16.18 25.66
C GLU A 214 13.05 -15.39 26.49
N ARG A 215 12.86 -14.11 26.15
CA ARG A 215 11.98 -13.16 26.83
C ARG A 215 11.14 -12.38 25.83
N LEU A 216 10.02 -11.85 26.32
CA LEU A 216 9.26 -10.79 25.66
C LEU A 216 9.83 -9.43 26.08
N VAL A 217 10.53 -8.78 25.16
CA VAL A 217 11.16 -7.47 25.35
C VAL A 217 10.34 -6.41 24.64
N CYS A 218 9.96 -5.35 25.34
CA CYS A 218 9.21 -4.24 24.76
C CYS A 218 10.11 -3.01 24.60
N ILE A 219 10.12 -2.41 23.41
CA ILE A 219 10.75 -1.12 23.13
C ILE A 219 9.64 -0.07 23.14
N THR A 220 9.71 0.86 24.07
CA THR A 220 8.68 1.90 24.30
C THR A 220 9.31 3.29 24.29
N GLY A 221 8.48 4.31 24.40
CA GLY A 221 8.88 5.72 24.35
C GLY A 221 7.97 6.54 23.44
N VAL A 222 8.00 7.87 23.59
CA VAL A 222 7.16 8.79 22.80
C VAL A 222 7.41 8.71 21.30
N SER A 223 6.47 9.18 20.49
CA SER A 223 6.63 9.22 19.03
C SER A 223 7.83 10.11 18.65
N GLY A 224 8.67 9.64 17.72
CA GLY A 224 9.93 10.31 17.38
C GLY A 224 11.10 10.07 18.34
N SER A 225 11.00 9.22 19.37
CA SER A 225 12.10 8.95 20.31
C SER A 225 13.25 8.10 19.73
N GLY A 226 13.06 7.49 18.56
CA GLY A 226 14.07 6.66 17.88
C GLY A 226 13.81 5.14 17.92
N LYS A 227 12.61 4.68 18.30
CA LYS A 227 12.25 3.25 18.41
C LYS A 227 12.49 2.45 17.11
N SER A 228 11.89 2.90 16.00
CA SER A 228 12.01 2.23 14.70
C SER A 228 13.45 2.26 14.20
N THR A 229 14.15 3.38 14.36
CA THR A 229 15.59 3.49 14.04
C THR A 229 16.43 2.48 14.80
N LEU A 230 16.21 2.36 16.12
CA LEU A 230 16.95 1.40 16.95
C LEU A 230 16.72 -0.05 16.50
N VAL A 231 15.46 -0.45 16.30
CA VAL A 231 15.10 -1.86 16.06
C VAL A 231 15.27 -2.26 14.60
N GLN A 232 14.81 -1.45 13.65
CA GLN A 232 14.77 -1.79 12.22
C GLN A 232 16.06 -1.38 11.51
N ASP A 233 16.44 -0.10 11.61
CA ASP A 233 17.56 0.45 10.83
C ASP A 233 18.93 0.03 11.38
N VAL A 234 19.03 -0.10 12.71
CA VAL A 234 20.28 -0.48 13.38
C VAL A 234 20.29 -1.97 13.75
N LEU A 235 19.46 -2.42 14.69
CA LEU A 235 19.55 -3.77 15.26
C LEU A 235 19.28 -4.88 14.23
N HIS A 236 18.17 -4.81 13.51
CA HIS A 236 17.79 -5.82 12.52
C HIS A 236 18.81 -5.91 11.39
N ALA A 237 19.20 -4.76 10.81
CA ALA A 237 20.21 -4.72 9.76
C ALA A 237 21.58 -5.24 10.26
N ALA A 238 22.00 -4.88 11.48
CA ALA A 238 23.25 -5.37 12.05
C ALA A 238 23.24 -6.89 12.28
N LEU A 239 22.11 -7.44 12.75
CA LEU A 239 21.94 -8.89 12.94
C LEU A 239 21.92 -9.65 11.60
N LEU A 240 21.22 -9.14 10.59
CA LEU A 240 21.23 -9.74 9.24
C LEU A 240 22.65 -9.77 8.67
N ARG A 241 23.40 -8.67 8.81
CA ARG A 241 24.80 -8.58 8.38
C ARG A 241 25.67 -9.60 9.12
N ALA A 242 25.53 -9.71 10.43
CA ALA A 242 26.28 -10.69 11.24
C ALA A 242 25.94 -12.14 10.85
N LYS A 243 24.69 -12.41 10.42
CA LYS A 243 24.25 -13.71 9.91
C LYS A 243 24.57 -13.96 8.43
N GLY A 244 25.29 -13.05 7.77
CA GLY A 244 25.66 -13.18 6.35
C GLY A 244 24.46 -13.09 5.40
N LYS A 245 23.34 -12.52 5.84
CA LYS A 245 22.14 -12.34 5.02
C LYS A 245 22.19 -11.00 4.26
N PRO A 246 21.59 -10.92 3.06
CA PRO A 246 21.49 -9.66 2.32
C PRO A 246 20.69 -8.62 3.13
N THR A 247 21.27 -7.46 3.33
CA THR A 247 20.64 -6.32 4.01
C THR A 247 21.25 -5.01 3.51
N GLU A 248 20.58 -3.90 3.76
CA GLU A 248 21.17 -2.57 3.57
C GLU A 248 22.27 -2.32 4.61
N ALA A 249 23.06 -1.26 4.41
CA ALA A 249 24.09 -0.90 5.39
C ALA A 249 23.39 -0.60 6.73
N PRO A 250 23.75 -1.30 7.82
CA PRO A 250 23.16 -1.01 9.12
C PRO A 250 23.46 0.43 9.54
N GLY A 251 22.50 1.06 10.22
CA GLY A 251 22.68 2.39 10.79
C GLY A 251 23.91 2.47 11.73
N ALA A 252 24.36 3.69 12.02
CA ALA A 252 25.60 3.92 12.77
C ALA A 252 25.58 3.23 14.16
N HIS A 253 26.54 2.34 14.41
CA HIS A 253 26.76 1.69 15.70
C HIS A 253 28.24 1.26 15.85
N ARG A 254 28.73 1.11 17.09
CA ARG A 254 30.12 0.68 17.36
C ARG A 254 30.31 -0.83 17.34
N GLY A 255 29.32 -1.60 17.79
CA GLY A 255 29.46 -3.06 17.83
C GLY A 255 28.18 -3.80 18.22
N LEU A 256 28.17 -5.11 17.95
CA LEU A 256 27.07 -6.02 18.23
C LEU A 256 27.62 -7.31 18.87
N ARG A 257 27.21 -7.61 20.10
CA ARG A 257 27.61 -8.82 20.85
C ARG A 257 26.42 -9.75 21.11
N GLY A 258 26.70 -11.02 21.34
CA GLY A 258 25.67 -12.03 21.62
C GLY A 258 24.85 -12.48 20.41
N HIS A 259 25.17 -12.02 19.19
CA HIS A 259 24.47 -12.42 17.97
C HIS A 259 24.60 -13.92 17.65
N ASP A 260 25.68 -14.58 18.10
CA ASP A 260 25.87 -16.03 17.97
C ASP A 260 24.90 -16.85 18.82
N LEU A 261 24.27 -16.22 19.82
CA LEU A 261 23.33 -16.88 20.71
C LEU A 261 21.94 -17.05 20.05
N ILE A 262 21.68 -16.45 18.90
CA ILE A 262 20.42 -16.67 18.17
C ILE A 262 20.66 -17.43 16.86
N GLY A 263 19.69 -18.24 16.45
CA GLY A 263 19.77 -19.00 15.21
C GLY A 263 19.50 -18.13 14.00
N ASP A 264 18.51 -17.25 14.12
CA ASP A 264 18.09 -16.34 13.05
C ASP A 264 17.36 -15.12 13.60
N VAL A 265 17.22 -14.07 12.79
CA VAL A 265 16.39 -12.88 13.06
C VAL A 265 15.29 -12.76 12.01
N VAL A 266 14.08 -12.40 12.45
CA VAL A 266 12.91 -12.22 11.60
C VAL A 266 12.18 -10.94 11.99
N LEU A 267 12.07 -9.99 11.07
CA LEU A 267 11.21 -8.81 11.21
C LEU A 267 9.79 -9.14 10.70
N ILE A 268 8.79 -8.87 11.54
CA ILE A 268 7.37 -9.05 11.26
C ILE A 268 6.69 -7.67 11.33
N ASP A 269 6.61 -7.04 10.17
CA ASP A 269 5.98 -5.74 9.94
C ASP A 269 4.60 -5.87 9.25
N GLN A 270 3.96 -4.73 9.02
CA GLN A 270 2.68 -4.62 8.30
C GLN A 270 2.84 -4.70 6.77
N THR A 271 4.03 -5.00 6.24
CA THR A 271 4.20 -5.11 4.79
C THR A 271 3.39 -6.30 4.24
N PRO A 272 2.74 -6.16 3.07
CA PRO A 272 1.97 -7.24 2.48
C PRO A 272 2.82 -8.51 2.30
N ILE A 273 2.33 -9.67 2.77
CA ILE A 273 3.06 -10.95 2.71
C ILE A 273 3.46 -11.32 1.28
N GLY A 274 2.60 -11.01 0.31
CA GLY A 274 2.86 -11.33 -1.08
C GLY A 274 1.93 -10.56 -2.00
N ARG A 275 2.44 -10.21 -3.18
CA ARG A 275 1.66 -9.55 -4.25
C ARG A 275 0.92 -10.53 -5.15
N THR A 276 1.00 -11.84 -4.87
CA THR A 276 0.46 -12.89 -5.74
C THR A 276 -0.85 -13.44 -5.20
N THR A 277 -1.82 -13.64 -6.07
CA THR A 277 -3.11 -14.29 -5.75
C THR A 277 -3.00 -15.81 -5.56
N ARG A 278 -1.80 -16.37 -5.82
CA ARG A 278 -1.47 -17.79 -5.64
C ARG A 278 -1.22 -18.18 -4.18
N SER A 279 -1.03 -17.20 -3.30
CA SER A 279 -0.89 -17.44 -1.87
C SER A 279 -2.23 -17.20 -1.17
N ASN A 280 -2.59 -18.09 -0.26
CA ASN A 280 -3.78 -18.01 0.57
C ASN A 280 -3.47 -18.59 1.98
N PRO A 281 -4.32 -18.37 2.99
CA PRO A 281 -4.08 -18.88 4.34
C PRO A 281 -3.75 -20.37 4.40
N ALA A 282 -4.47 -21.21 3.64
CA ALA A 282 -4.26 -22.66 3.65
C ALA A 282 -2.90 -23.10 3.08
N SER A 283 -2.45 -22.48 1.99
CA SER A 283 -1.15 -22.78 1.38
C SER A 283 0.00 -22.18 2.19
N TYR A 284 -0.20 -21.00 2.78
CA TYR A 284 0.81 -20.33 3.62
C TYR A 284 1.14 -21.14 4.87
N ILE A 285 0.12 -21.67 5.56
CA ILE A 285 0.31 -22.47 6.78
C ILE A 285 0.69 -23.94 6.47
N GLY A 286 0.65 -24.35 5.20
CA GLY A 286 0.92 -25.72 4.76
C GLY A 286 -0.23 -26.71 5.00
N ALA A 287 -1.42 -26.25 5.39
CA ALA A 287 -2.61 -27.09 5.54
C ALA A 287 -3.10 -27.64 4.18
N PHE A 288 -2.89 -26.89 3.10
CA PHE A 288 -3.40 -27.24 1.79
C PHE A 288 -2.84 -28.57 1.25
N ASP A 289 -1.60 -28.93 1.61
CA ASP A 289 -1.00 -30.21 1.21
C ASP A 289 -1.67 -31.41 1.88
N ALA A 290 -2.10 -31.26 3.13
CA ALA A 290 -2.88 -32.29 3.83
C ALA A 290 -4.28 -32.41 3.22
N ILE A 291 -4.94 -31.29 2.93
CA ILE A 291 -6.26 -31.25 2.27
C ILE A 291 -6.21 -31.95 0.89
N ARG A 292 -5.22 -31.63 0.05
CA ARG A 292 -5.05 -32.25 -1.28
C ARG A 292 -4.86 -33.77 -1.21
N ARG A 293 -4.17 -34.28 -0.19
CA ARG A 293 -4.00 -35.73 0.02
C ARG A 293 -5.33 -36.41 0.33
N GLN A 294 -6.24 -35.76 1.06
CA GLN A 294 -7.57 -36.31 1.32
C GLN A 294 -8.41 -36.41 0.05
N PHE A 295 -8.39 -35.38 -0.81
CA PHE A 295 -9.10 -35.41 -2.10
C PHE A 295 -8.55 -36.48 -3.05
N ALA A 296 -7.24 -36.70 -3.07
CA ALA A 296 -6.64 -37.80 -3.83
C ALA A 296 -7.02 -39.20 -3.29
N GLY A 297 -7.46 -39.29 -2.03
CA GLY A 297 -7.92 -40.54 -1.40
C GLY A 297 -9.36 -40.94 -1.75
N VAL A 298 -10.17 -40.03 -2.30
CA VAL A 298 -11.59 -40.26 -2.64
C VAL A 298 -11.70 -41.35 -3.73
N PRO A 299 -12.68 -42.28 -3.65
CA PRO A 299 -12.83 -43.36 -4.62
C PRO A 299 -12.84 -42.89 -6.09
N LEU A 300 -13.60 -41.84 -6.39
CA LEU A 300 -13.67 -41.24 -7.74
C LEU A 300 -12.32 -40.67 -8.21
N ALA A 301 -11.52 -40.11 -7.29
CA ALA A 301 -10.18 -39.63 -7.61
C ALA A 301 -9.23 -40.78 -7.95
N LYS A 302 -9.30 -41.88 -7.19
CA LYS A 302 -8.50 -43.09 -7.45
C LYS A 302 -8.86 -43.75 -8.78
N GLU A 303 -10.15 -43.83 -9.10
CA GLU A 303 -10.64 -44.36 -10.38
C GLU A 303 -10.12 -43.53 -11.57
N ARG A 304 -10.15 -42.19 -11.45
CA ARG A 304 -9.65 -41.26 -12.48
C ARG A 304 -8.13 -41.09 -12.49
N GLY A 305 -7.39 -41.81 -11.63
CA GLY A 305 -5.93 -41.69 -11.51
C GLY A 305 -5.43 -40.31 -11.02
N TYR A 306 -6.28 -39.56 -10.33
CA TYR A 306 -5.93 -38.24 -9.83
C TYR A 306 -5.03 -38.33 -8.59
N THR A 307 -3.98 -37.51 -8.58
CA THR A 307 -3.04 -37.43 -7.46
C THR A 307 -3.25 -36.13 -6.68
N ALA A 308 -2.58 -35.98 -5.54
CA ALA A 308 -2.59 -34.71 -4.81
C ALA A 308 -2.10 -33.52 -5.67
N GLY A 309 -1.28 -33.78 -6.70
CA GLY A 309 -0.85 -32.78 -7.69
C GLY A 309 -2.01 -32.28 -8.55
N THR A 310 -2.99 -33.13 -8.91
CA THR A 310 -4.17 -32.73 -9.69
C THR A 310 -5.01 -31.68 -8.94
N PHE A 311 -5.08 -31.80 -7.61
CA PHE A 311 -5.83 -30.89 -6.73
C PHE A 311 -5.08 -29.61 -6.35
N SER A 312 -3.92 -29.35 -6.94
CA SER A 312 -3.16 -28.12 -6.71
C SER A 312 -3.44 -27.07 -7.79
N PHE A 313 -3.88 -25.89 -7.36
CA PHE A 313 -4.07 -24.74 -8.26
C PHE A 313 -2.72 -24.05 -8.62
N ASN A 314 -1.65 -24.30 -7.87
CA ASN A 314 -0.32 -23.73 -8.11
C ASN A 314 0.46 -24.49 -9.18
N ALA A 315 0.40 -25.81 -9.12
CA ALA A 315 1.13 -26.71 -10.00
C ALA A 315 0.33 -28.00 -10.14
N GLY A 316 -0.06 -28.38 -11.36
CA GLY A 316 -0.88 -29.55 -11.60
C GLY A 316 -1.67 -29.49 -12.90
N THR A 317 -2.18 -30.63 -13.33
CA THR A 317 -3.02 -30.78 -14.53
C THR A 317 -4.47 -30.37 -14.30
N GLY A 318 -4.92 -30.29 -13.04
CA GLY A 318 -6.32 -30.01 -12.69
C GLY A 318 -6.71 -28.53 -12.58
N ARG A 319 -5.76 -27.60 -12.73
CA ARG A 319 -6.04 -26.15 -12.68
C ARG A 319 -6.75 -25.67 -13.95
N CYS A 320 -7.56 -24.62 -13.80
CA CYS A 320 -8.14 -23.91 -14.94
C CYS A 320 -7.01 -23.43 -15.87
N PRO A 321 -7.04 -23.77 -17.18
CA PRO A 321 -5.97 -23.42 -18.12
C PRO A 321 -5.90 -21.91 -18.37
N THR A 322 -7.04 -21.24 -18.36
CA THR A 322 -7.21 -19.83 -18.75
C THR A 322 -6.59 -18.88 -17.74
N CYS A 323 -6.97 -19.00 -16.46
CA CYS A 323 -6.34 -18.21 -15.39
C CYS A 323 -5.06 -18.87 -14.82
N GLY A 324 -4.64 -20.03 -15.34
CA GLY A 324 -3.53 -20.81 -14.82
C GLY A 324 -3.65 -21.14 -13.32
N GLY A 325 -4.87 -21.35 -12.83
CA GLY A 325 -5.18 -21.63 -11.41
C GLY A 325 -5.33 -20.42 -10.47
N ASN A 326 -5.25 -19.18 -10.96
CA ASN A 326 -5.45 -17.99 -10.12
C ASN A 326 -6.92 -17.77 -9.70
N GLY A 327 -7.88 -18.24 -10.51
CA GLY A 327 -9.32 -17.95 -10.35
C GLY A 327 -9.74 -16.57 -10.86
N PHE A 328 -8.78 -15.65 -10.99
CA PHE A 328 -8.99 -14.28 -11.40
C PHE A 328 -7.96 -13.86 -12.45
N GLU A 329 -8.37 -12.99 -13.36
CA GLU A 329 -7.48 -12.20 -14.21
C GLU A 329 -7.10 -10.94 -13.44
N HIS A 330 -5.79 -10.76 -13.20
CA HIS A 330 -5.27 -9.56 -12.58
C HIS A 330 -5.08 -8.52 -13.68
N VAL A 331 -5.91 -7.48 -13.64
CA VAL A 331 -5.76 -6.31 -14.48
C VAL A 331 -5.04 -5.27 -13.64
N GLU A 332 -3.72 -5.16 -13.84
CA GLU A 332 -2.92 -4.12 -13.18
C GLU A 332 -3.42 -2.74 -13.63
N MET A 333 -3.87 -1.94 -12.67
CA MET A 333 -4.35 -0.58 -12.85
C MET A 333 -3.32 0.35 -12.21
N GLN A 334 -2.64 1.18 -13.00
CA GLN A 334 -1.47 1.91 -12.49
C GLN A 334 -1.77 2.96 -11.41
N PHE A 335 -3.01 3.46 -11.36
CA PHE A 335 -3.44 4.56 -10.48
C PHE A 335 -4.76 4.29 -9.75
N LEU A 336 -5.41 3.17 -10.07
CA LEU A 336 -6.58 2.65 -9.37
C LEU A 336 -6.17 1.38 -8.62
N SER A 337 -7.00 0.93 -7.67
CA SER A 337 -6.81 -0.41 -7.15
C SER A 337 -6.88 -1.42 -8.30
N ASP A 338 -5.91 -2.32 -8.34
CA ASP A 338 -5.88 -3.40 -9.32
C ASP A 338 -7.21 -4.14 -9.35
N VAL A 339 -7.75 -4.34 -10.55
CA VAL A 339 -9.04 -5.03 -10.71
C VAL A 339 -8.78 -6.51 -10.92
N TYR A 340 -9.40 -7.33 -10.07
CA TYR A 340 -9.37 -8.77 -10.18
C TYR A 340 -10.69 -9.26 -10.77
N LEU A 341 -10.71 -9.46 -12.09
CA LEU A 341 -11.89 -10.00 -12.77
C LEU A 341 -11.97 -11.49 -12.55
N ARG A 342 -13.17 -12.03 -12.27
CA ARG A 342 -13.36 -13.48 -12.21
C ARG A 342 -12.98 -14.09 -13.55
N CYS A 343 -12.25 -15.20 -13.51
CA CYS A 343 -11.91 -15.93 -14.71
C CYS A 343 -13.20 -16.36 -15.42
N PRO A 344 -13.37 -16.05 -16.72
CA PRO A 344 -14.61 -16.38 -17.45
C PRO A 344 -14.90 -17.88 -17.50
N ASP A 345 -13.86 -18.72 -17.45
CA ASP A 345 -14.02 -20.17 -17.65
C ASP A 345 -14.23 -20.96 -16.36
N CYS A 346 -13.73 -20.46 -15.22
CA CYS A 346 -13.88 -21.16 -13.94
C CYS A 346 -14.64 -20.38 -12.88
N ASP A 347 -15.04 -19.14 -13.16
CA ASP A 347 -15.79 -18.26 -12.26
C ASP A 347 -15.19 -18.21 -10.83
N GLY A 348 -13.87 -18.01 -10.74
CA GLY A 348 -13.17 -17.94 -9.46
C GLY A 348 -12.83 -19.29 -8.82
N LYS A 349 -13.35 -20.42 -9.32
CA LYS A 349 -13.16 -21.76 -8.71
C LYS A 349 -11.76 -22.34 -8.88
N ARG A 350 -10.90 -21.76 -9.75
CA ARG A 350 -9.48 -22.11 -9.96
C ARG A 350 -9.19 -23.47 -10.61
N TYR A 351 -10.17 -24.37 -10.70
CA TYR A 351 -10.03 -25.72 -11.22
C TYR A 351 -10.83 -25.95 -12.50
N ARG A 352 -10.49 -27.03 -13.21
CA ARG A 352 -11.33 -27.56 -14.30
C ARG A 352 -12.58 -28.23 -13.72
N ALA A 353 -13.64 -28.29 -14.50
CA ALA A 353 -14.92 -28.86 -14.06
C ALA A 353 -14.78 -30.31 -13.58
N GLU A 354 -13.98 -31.13 -14.25
CA GLU A 354 -13.80 -32.56 -13.95
C GLU A 354 -13.11 -32.82 -12.61
N VAL A 355 -12.35 -31.84 -12.11
CA VAL A 355 -11.72 -31.91 -10.78
C VAL A 355 -12.73 -31.60 -9.69
N LEU A 356 -13.70 -30.73 -9.98
CA LEU A 356 -14.76 -30.32 -9.04
C LEU A 356 -15.82 -31.42 -8.84
N ASP A 357 -15.90 -32.40 -9.74
CA ASP A 357 -16.72 -33.61 -9.55
C ASP A 357 -16.29 -34.43 -8.34
N VAL A 358 -15.00 -34.39 -7.98
CA VAL A 358 -14.48 -35.12 -6.82
C VAL A 358 -14.92 -34.40 -5.56
N ARG A 359 -15.84 -35.02 -4.83
CA ARG A 359 -16.41 -34.49 -3.59
C ARG A 359 -15.97 -35.31 -2.39
N LEU A 360 -15.45 -34.61 -1.37
CA LEU A 360 -15.23 -35.15 -0.05
C LEU A 360 -16.43 -34.75 0.82
N GLU A 361 -17.18 -35.73 1.33
CA GLU A 361 -18.35 -35.47 2.20
C GLU A 361 -19.34 -34.47 1.58
N GLY A 362 -19.55 -34.56 0.26
CA GLY A 362 -20.47 -33.72 -0.50
C GLY A 362 -19.90 -32.36 -0.98
N LYS A 363 -18.67 -32.02 -0.60
CA LYS A 363 -18.01 -30.73 -0.95
C LYS A 363 -16.84 -30.94 -1.91
N SER A 364 -16.75 -30.11 -2.95
CA SER A 364 -15.60 -30.07 -3.85
C SER A 364 -14.41 -29.36 -3.18
N ILE A 365 -13.22 -29.46 -3.79
CA ILE A 365 -12.05 -28.74 -3.27
C ILE A 365 -12.21 -27.22 -3.32
N ALA A 366 -12.97 -26.68 -4.28
CA ALA A 366 -13.28 -25.26 -4.35
C ALA A 366 -14.20 -24.85 -3.19
N ASP A 367 -15.19 -25.68 -2.84
CA ASP A 367 -16.08 -25.41 -1.71
C ASP A 367 -15.33 -25.42 -0.38
N VAL A 368 -14.37 -26.35 -0.20
CA VAL A 368 -13.50 -26.39 0.99
C VAL A 368 -12.62 -25.14 1.08
N LEU A 369 -12.11 -24.64 -0.04
CA LEU A 369 -11.33 -23.40 -0.06
C LEU A 369 -12.19 -22.16 0.21
N ASP A 370 -13.51 -22.22 0.03
CA ASP A 370 -14.42 -21.11 0.34
C ASP A 370 -14.89 -21.09 1.80
N MET A 371 -14.65 -22.16 2.57
CA MET A 371 -14.92 -22.23 4.00
C MET A 371 -14.00 -21.30 4.79
N THR A 372 -14.53 -20.76 5.90
CA THR A 372 -13.74 -20.10 6.93
C THR A 372 -12.82 -21.08 7.64
N VAL A 373 -11.76 -20.59 8.30
CA VAL A 373 -10.87 -21.41 9.13
C VAL A 373 -11.68 -22.17 10.20
N GLY A 374 -12.65 -21.51 10.84
CA GLY A 374 -13.52 -22.12 11.84
C GLY A 374 -14.36 -23.27 11.27
N GLU A 375 -15.05 -23.04 10.15
CA GLU A 375 -15.83 -24.07 9.45
C GLU A 375 -14.95 -25.23 9.00
N ALA A 376 -13.78 -24.96 8.45
CA ALA A 376 -12.87 -26.00 7.99
C ALA A 376 -12.36 -26.87 9.15
N ARG A 377 -12.09 -26.28 10.32
CA ARG A 377 -11.70 -27.04 11.51
C ARG A 377 -12.82 -27.96 12.00
N ALA A 378 -14.07 -27.49 11.95
CA ALA A 378 -15.24 -28.32 12.26
C ALA A 378 -15.43 -29.43 11.21
N PHE A 379 -15.32 -29.10 9.92
CA PHE A 379 -15.47 -30.03 8.80
C PHE A 379 -14.40 -31.13 8.81
N PHE A 380 -13.15 -30.80 9.13
CA PHE A 380 -12.07 -31.78 9.26
C PHE A 380 -11.94 -32.35 10.69
N GLY A 381 -12.97 -32.22 11.52
CA GLY A 381 -13.02 -32.81 12.86
C GLY A 381 -12.69 -34.30 12.82
N GLY A 382 -11.65 -34.71 13.56
CA GLY A 382 -11.14 -36.09 13.55
C GLY A 382 -9.94 -36.35 12.63
N ARG A 383 -9.46 -35.36 11.87
CA ARG A 383 -8.22 -35.44 11.07
C ARG A 383 -7.09 -34.61 11.71
N PRO A 384 -6.22 -35.24 12.53
CA PRO A 384 -5.28 -34.50 13.38
C PRO A 384 -4.21 -33.73 12.60
N ASP A 385 -3.86 -34.15 11.39
CA ASP A 385 -2.86 -33.47 10.56
C ASP A 385 -3.34 -32.13 9.99
N ILE A 386 -4.63 -32.05 9.63
CA ILE A 386 -5.26 -30.82 9.13
C ILE A 386 -5.59 -29.87 10.30
N ASP A 387 -6.20 -30.36 11.38
CA ASP A 387 -6.50 -29.51 12.54
C ASP A 387 -5.21 -28.93 13.16
N ALA A 388 -4.13 -29.72 13.27
CA ALA A 388 -2.85 -29.21 13.76
C ALA A 388 -2.27 -28.09 12.87
N ALA A 389 -2.53 -28.11 11.56
CA ALA A 389 -2.08 -27.07 10.64
C ALA A 389 -2.99 -25.82 10.64
N LEU A 390 -4.30 -25.99 10.85
CA LEU A 390 -5.27 -24.87 10.88
C LEU A 390 -5.38 -24.20 12.25
N ARG A 391 -5.13 -24.93 13.35
CA ARG A 391 -5.22 -24.42 14.72
C ARG A 391 -4.44 -23.12 14.95
N PRO A 392 -3.20 -22.93 14.46
CA PRO A 392 -2.48 -21.67 14.65
C PRO A 392 -3.20 -20.44 14.09
N LEU A 393 -4.00 -20.58 13.01
CA LEU A 393 -4.79 -19.47 12.46
C LEU A 393 -5.91 -19.05 13.42
N ALA A 394 -6.59 -20.03 14.01
CA ALA A 394 -7.61 -19.79 15.04
C ALA A 394 -7.02 -19.11 16.29
N GLU A 395 -5.85 -19.59 16.74
CA GLU A 395 -5.19 -19.08 17.94
C GLU A 395 -4.77 -17.60 17.82
N VAL A 396 -4.46 -17.12 16.62
CA VAL A 396 -4.18 -15.70 16.36
C VAL A 396 -5.44 -14.89 16.03
N GLY A 397 -6.63 -15.49 16.11
CA GLY A 397 -7.91 -14.81 15.88
C GLY A 397 -8.34 -14.69 14.42
N LEU A 398 -7.83 -15.52 13.51
CA LEU A 398 -8.17 -15.53 12.09
C LEU A 398 -9.21 -16.61 11.72
N ASP A 399 -10.06 -17.02 12.67
CA ASP A 399 -11.10 -18.05 12.49
C ASP A 399 -12.08 -17.72 11.35
N TYR A 400 -12.31 -16.42 11.10
CA TYR A 400 -13.27 -15.92 10.12
C TYR A 400 -12.71 -15.85 8.69
N LEU A 401 -11.40 -15.97 8.48
CA LEU A 401 -10.81 -15.88 7.15
C LEU A 401 -11.13 -17.12 6.32
N LYS A 402 -11.42 -16.94 5.03
CA LYS A 402 -11.58 -18.07 4.11
C LYS A 402 -10.24 -18.72 3.79
N LEU A 403 -10.19 -20.05 3.74
CA LEU A 403 -8.97 -20.81 3.45
C LEU A 403 -8.31 -20.43 2.12
N GLY A 404 -9.14 -20.14 1.12
CA GLY A 404 -8.78 -19.80 -0.24
C GLY A 404 -8.58 -18.31 -0.50
N GLN A 405 -8.82 -17.44 0.48
CA GLN A 405 -8.77 -15.99 0.32
C GLN A 405 -7.38 -15.55 -0.19
N PRO A 406 -7.30 -14.80 -1.30
CA PRO A 406 -6.01 -14.31 -1.79
C PRO A 406 -5.31 -13.42 -0.76
N VAL A 407 -4.05 -13.69 -0.46
CA VAL A 407 -3.24 -12.91 0.49
C VAL A 407 -3.22 -11.39 0.22
N PRO A 408 -3.20 -10.89 -1.03
CA PRO A 408 -3.25 -9.45 -1.29
C PRO A 408 -4.53 -8.74 -0.81
N THR A 409 -5.60 -9.48 -0.54
CA THR A 409 -6.88 -8.93 -0.06
C THR A 409 -6.96 -8.82 1.46
N LEU A 410 -5.93 -9.27 2.18
CA LEU A 410 -5.88 -9.22 3.65
C LEU A 410 -5.48 -7.82 4.13
N SER A 411 -6.06 -7.39 5.25
CA SER A 411 -5.62 -6.16 5.92
C SER A 411 -4.19 -6.29 6.46
N GLY A 412 -3.53 -5.17 6.78
CA GLY A 412 -2.18 -5.18 7.36
C GLY A 412 -2.09 -6.05 8.63
N GLY A 413 -3.06 -5.90 9.54
CA GLY A 413 -3.14 -6.70 10.77
C GLY A 413 -3.48 -8.17 10.53
N GLU A 414 -4.28 -8.51 9.51
CA GLU A 414 -4.54 -9.91 9.12
C GLU A 414 -3.29 -10.56 8.53
N ALA A 415 -2.58 -9.84 7.67
CA ALA A 415 -1.32 -10.31 7.09
C ALA A 415 -0.27 -10.55 8.18
N GLN A 416 -0.15 -9.64 9.16
CA GLN A 416 0.78 -9.82 10.28
C GLN A 416 0.44 -11.06 11.12
N ARG A 417 -0.85 -11.24 11.47
CA ARG A 417 -1.32 -12.42 12.22
C ARG A 417 -1.14 -13.72 11.44
N LEU A 418 -1.29 -13.70 10.11
CA LEU A 418 -1.01 -14.84 9.24
C LEU A 418 0.49 -15.23 9.27
N LYS A 419 1.41 -14.24 9.22
CA LYS A 419 2.86 -14.48 9.42
C LYS A 419 3.12 -15.15 10.76
N LEU A 420 2.50 -14.63 11.83
CA LEU A 420 2.64 -15.16 13.20
C LEU A 420 2.14 -16.61 13.31
N ALA A 421 0.98 -16.92 12.73
CA ALA A 421 0.46 -18.28 12.67
C ALA A 421 1.44 -19.25 11.98
N GLY A 422 2.09 -18.79 10.89
CA GLY A 422 3.17 -19.50 10.21
C GLY A 422 4.28 -19.95 11.16
N PHE A 423 4.77 -19.03 11.99
CA PHE A 423 5.83 -19.32 12.96
C PHE A 423 5.36 -20.21 14.11
N LEU A 424 4.13 -20.02 14.61
CA LEU A 424 3.54 -20.89 15.63
C LEU A 424 3.41 -22.35 15.15
N ASN A 425 3.03 -22.56 13.88
CA ASN A 425 2.94 -23.90 13.31
C ASN A 425 4.31 -24.59 13.28
N VAL A 426 5.37 -23.86 12.89
CA VAL A 426 6.74 -24.40 12.89
C VAL A 426 7.22 -24.69 14.31
N ALA A 427 7.01 -23.76 15.25
CA ALA A 427 7.41 -23.92 16.65
C ALA A 427 6.69 -25.10 17.33
N SER A 428 5.41 -25.32 17.00
CA SER A 428 4.63 -26.45 17.54
C SER A 428 5.15 -27.82 17.06
N ARG A 429 5.74 -27.88 15.86
CA ARG A 429 6.29 -29.12 15.27
C ARG A 429 7.73 -29.39 15.67
N SER A 430 8.48 -28.36 16.04
CA SER A 430 9.90 -28.45 16.38
C SER A 430 10.24 -27.45 17.49
N PRO A 431 9.85 -27.73 18.74
CA PRO A 431 10.18 -26.86 19.86
C PRO A 431 11.70 -26.85 20.09
N VAL A 432 12.27 -25.65 20.23
CA VAL A 432 13.68 -25.47 20.57
C VAL A 432 13.84 -25.75 22.07
N ARG A 433 14.88 -26.50 22.46
CA ARG A 433 15.16 -26.75 23.88
C ARG A 433 15.63 -25.45 24.55
N PRO A 434 14.94 -24.95 25.60
CA PRO A 434 15.37 -23.75 26.33
C PRO A 434 16.79 -23.91 26.88
N ARG A 435 17.58 -22.84 26.84
CA ARG A 435 19.01 -22.87 27.20
C ARG A 435 19.31 -22.88 28.70
N ALA A 436 18.33 -23.19 29.55
CA ALA A 436 18.49 -23.21 31.00
C ALA A 436 19.73 -24.00 31.50
N ASN A 437 20.24 -24.98 30.71
CA ASN A 437 21.44 -25.78 31.02
C ASN A 437 22.55 -25.75 29.93
N GLY A 438 22.59 -24.78 29.02
CA GLY A 438 23.72 -24.59 28.09
C GLY A 438 23.82 -25.50 26.84
N ASP A 439 22.99 -26.54 26.71
CA ASP A 439 23.01 -27.53 25.60
C ASP A 439 21.76 -27.44 24.68
N GLY A 440 21.15 -26.25 24.59
CA GLY A 440 19.97 -25.99 23.76
C GLY A 440 20.31 -25.41 22.39
N SER A 441 19.60 -25.83 21.34
CA SER A 441 19.70 -25.20 20.02
C SER A 441 19.29 -23.72 20.10
N PRO A 442 19.93 -22.81 19.33
CA PRO A 442 19.63 -21.39 19.44
C PRO A 442 18.25 -21.08 18.86
N GLY A 443 17.40 -20.45 19.67
CA GLY A 443 16.11 -19.90 19.23
C GLY A 443 16.26 -18.74 18.25
N LYS A 444 15.15 -18.33 17.64
CA LYS A 444 15.09 -17.15 16.76
C LYS A 444 14.75 -15.88 17.54
N LEU A 445 15.19 -14.74 17.02
CA LEU A 445 14.77 -13.41 17.45
C LEU A 445 13.68 -12.90 16.50
N PHE A 446 12.49 -12.63 17.04
CA PHE A 446 11.39 -12.01 16.31
C PHE A 446 11.31 -10.53 16.67
N LEU A 447 11.27 -9.67 15.67
CA LEU A 447 11.09 -8.23 15.82
C LEU A 447 9.69 -7.86 15.31
N PHE A 448 8.88 -7.20 16.12
CA PHE A 448 7.54 -6.74 15.76
C PHE A 448 7.48 -5.22 15.82
N ASP A 449 6.84 -4.61 14.83
CA ASP A 449 6.55 -3.19 14.79
C ASP A 449 5.05 -2.97 14.99
N GLU A 450 4.70 -2.31 16.10
CA GLU A 450 3.34 -1.93 16.53
C GLU A 450 2.25 -2.98 16.18
N PRO A 451 2.39 -4.24 16.63
CA PRO A 451 1.52 -5.33 16.23
C PRO A 451 0.09 -5.23 16.76
N THR A 452 -0.20 -4.31 17.69
CA THR A 452 -1.56 -4.06 18.18
C THR A 452 -2.30 -2.94 17.46
N THR A 453 -1.69 -2.33 16.44
CA THR A 453 -2.36 -1.30 15.62
C THR A 453 -3.71 -1.81 15.09
N GLY A 454 -4.79 -1.10 15.41
CA GLY A 454 -6.16 -1.44 15.00
C GLY A 454 -6.72 -2.74 15.60
N LEU A 455 -6.11 -3.28 16.67
CA LEU A 455 -6.61 -4.47 17.35
C LEU A 455 -7.46 -4.12 18.56
N HIS A 456 -8.60 -4.82 18.69
CA HIS A 456 -9.43 -4.77 19.89
C HIS A 456 -8.76 -5.53 21.05
N PHE A 457 -9.13 -5.23 22.31
CA PHE A 457 -8.54 -5.84 23.51
C PHE A 457 -8.50 -7.38 23.50
N ASP A 458 -9.55 -8.03 22.99
CA ASP A 458 -9.61 -9.49 22.86
C ASP A 458 -8.60 -10.01 21.83
N ASP A 459 -8.41 -9.28 20.73
CA ASP A 459 -7.41 -9.60 19.71
C ASP A 459 -5.99 -9.42 20.26
N VAL A 460 -5.75 -8.36 21.07
CA VAL A 460 -4.50 -8.15 21.81
C VAL A 460 -4.23 -9.31 22.78
N ALA A 461 -5.26 -9.78 23.50
CA ALA A 461 -5.13 -10.92 24.40
C ALA A 461 -4.72 -12.21 23.66
N ARG A 462 -5.30 -12.48 22.49
CA ARG A 462 -4.93 -13.62 21.62
C ARG A 462 -3.50 -13.49 21.11
N LEU A 463 -3.11 -12.28 20.67
CA LEU A 463 -1.76 -11.97 20.23
C LEU A 463 -0.72 -12.20 21.34
N LEU A 464 -0.99 -11.73 22.56
CA LEU A 464 -0.13 -11.99 23.72
C LEU A 464 -0.04 -13.49 24.03
N GLY A 465 -1.14 -14.23 23.91
CA GLY A 465 -1.14 -15.69 24.01
C GLY A 465 -0.21 -16.36 22.99
N ALA A 466 -0.25 -15.90 21.74
CA ALA A 466 0.65 -16.36 20.68
C ALA A 466 2.12 -16.01 20.98
N PHE A 467 2.41 -14.79 21.45
CA PHE A 467 3.76 -14.39 21.85
C PHE A 467 4.31 -15.28 22.96
N ARG A 468 3.50 -15.58 23.98
CA ARG A 468 3.90 -16.47 25.08
C ARG A 468 4.21 -17.89 24.60
N LYS A 469 3.50 -18.42 23.60
CA LYS A 469 3.82 -19.72 22.99
C LYS A 469 5.16 -19.72 22.26
N LEU A 470 5.49 -18.65 21.53
CA LEU A 470 6.80 -18.52 20.89
C LEU A 470 7.94 -18.41 21.91
N VAL A 471 7.75 -17.62 22.97
CA VAL A 471 8.73 -17.51 24.07
C VAL A 471 8.93 -18.88 24.75
N ALA A 472 7.84 -19.59 25.05
CA ALA A 472 7.89 -20.93 25.64
C ALA A 472 8.58 -21.97 24.73
N ALA A 473 8.53 -21.76 23.41
CA ALA A 473 9.26 -22.56 22.43
C ALA A 473 10.76 -22.20 22.33
N GLY A 474 11.28 -21.34 23.22
CA GLY A 474 12.69 -20.95 23.28
C GLY A 474 13.06 -19.78 22.37
N HIS A 475 12.10 -18.99 21.90
CA HIS A 475 12.36 -17.82 21.06
C HIS A 475 12.38 -16.51 21.86
N THR A 476 13.00 -15.48 21.28
CA THR A 476 13.03 -14.13 21.86
C THR A 476 12.17 -13.20 21.01
N LEU A 477 11.35 -12.39 21.65
CA LEU A 477 10.48 -11.43 20.97
C LEU A 477 10.89 -10.02 21.40
N VAL A 478 11.12 -9.14 20.44
CA VAL A 478 11.29 -7.70 20.66
C VAL A 478 10.14 -6.99 19.95
N VAL A 479 9.38 -6.22 20.70
CA VAL A 479 8.15 -5.59 20.21
C VAL A 479 8.26 -4.09 20.41
N ILE A 480 8.11 -3.30 19.35
CA ILE A 480 7.86 -1.86 19.46
C ILE A 480 6.38 -1.69 19.77
N GLU A 481 6.05 -1.08 20.90
CA GLU A 481 4.66 -0.88 21.30
C GLU A 481 4.43 0.39 22.11
N HIS A 482 3.19 0.84 22.03
CA HIS A 482 2.59 1.91 22.81
C HIS A 482 1.41 1.41 23.65
N ASN A 483 0.85 0.24 23.32
CA ASN A 483 -0.25 -0.37 24.04
C ASN A 483 0.18 -0.84 25.45
N LEU A 484 -0.49 -0.30 26.47
CA LEU A 484 -0.14 -0.54 27.88
C LEU A 484 -0.32 -2.01 28.31
N ASP A 485 -1.26 -2.76 27.72
CA ASP A 485 -1.44 -4.18 28.03
C ASP A 485 -0.25 -5.01 27.55
N VAL A 486 0.31 -4.69 26.37
CA VAL A 486 1.51 -5.36 25.87
C VAL A 486 2.75 -4.98 26.67
N ILE A 487 2.91 -3.68 26.96
CA ILE A 487 4.04 -3.18 27.75
C ILE A 487 4.03 -3.82 29.15
N ARG A 488 2.86 -3.89 29.80
CA ARG A 488 2.68 -4.52 31.11
C ARG A 488 2.93 -6.04 31.06
N ALA A 489 2.58 -6.69 29.96
CA ALA A 489 2.86 -8.10 29.76
C ALA A 489 4.33 -8.38 29.42
N ALA A 490 5.20 -7.38 29.22
CA ALA A 490 6.59 -7.58 28.87
C ALA A 490 7.44 -8.10 30.05
N ASP A 491 8.45 -8.90 29.73
CA ASP A 491 9.42 -9.41 30.72
C ASP A 491 10.56 -8.40 30.96
N TRP A 492 10.87 -7.60 29.94
CA TRP A 492 11.87 -6.54 29.97
C TRP A 492 11.41 -5.38 29.10
N ILE A 493 11.70 -4.15 29.51
CA ILE A 493 11.34 -2.94 28.79
C ILE A 493 12.61 -2.11 28.56
N VAL A 494 12.72 -1.53 27.37
CA VAL A 494 13.68 -0.46 27.07
C VAL A 494 12.86 0.77 26.67
N ASP A 495 12.87 1.78 27.52
CA ASP A 495 12.15 3.04 27.31
C ASP A 495 13.09 4.08 26.69
N LEU A 496 12.73 4.57 25.50
CA LEU A 496 13.47 5.59 24.76
C LEU A 496 12.82 6.97 24.92
N GLY A 497 13.63 8.00 25.05
CA GLY A 497 13.15 9.37 25.23
C GLY A 497 14.26 10.31 25.70
N PRO A 498 13.98 11.24 26.64
CA PRO A 498 12.68 11.48 27.29
C PRO A 498 11.62 12.10 26.37
N GLU A 499 12.04 12.78 25.29
CA GLU A 499 11.14 13.38 24.30
C GLU A 499 11.35 12.77 22.90
N GLY A 500 10.65 13.31 21.89
CA GLY A 500 10.87 12.98 20.48
C GLY A 500 11.86 13.93 19.79
N GLY A 501 12.33 13.55 18.59
CA GLY A 501 13.23 14.40 17.78
C GLY A 501 14.60 14.59 18.44
N ASP A 502 15.13 15.81 18.39
CA ASP A 502 16.48 16.12 18.89
C ASP A 502 16.65 15.91 20.39
N ALA A 503 15.56 16.06 21.16
CA ALA A 503 15.51 15.87 22.61
C ALA A 503 15.28 14.39 23.02
N GLY A 504 15.15 13.50 22.04
CA GLY A 504 15.02 12.06 22.22
C GLY A 504 16.33 11.30 21.99
N GLY A 505 16.18 9.99 21.74
CA GLY A 505 17.29 9.12 21.37
C GLY A 505 18.18 8.67 22.53
N HIS A 506 17.77 8.90 23.78
CA HIS A 506 18.41 8.32 24.98
C HIS A 506 17.62 7.12 25.49
N VAL A 507 18.31 6.20 26.18
CA VAL A 507 17.65 5.19 27.02
C VAL A 507 17.31 5.85 28.35
N VAL A 508 16.02 6.04 28.63
CA VAL A 508 15.54 6.65 29.88
C VAL A 508 15.63 5.64 31.02
N VAL A 509 15.19 4.42 30.76
CA VAL A 509 15.25 3.30 31.70
C VAL A 509 15.20 1.99 30.92
N ALA A 510 15.94 0.98 31.38
CA ALA A 510 15.84 -0.39 30.90
C ALA A 510 15.74 -1.33 32.10
N GLY A 511 14.70 -2.16 32.15
CA GLY A 511 14.37 -2.92 33.35
C GLY A 511 13.08 -3.71 33.26
N THR A 512 12.64 -4.22 34.39
CA THR A 512 11.31 -4.80 34.56
C THR A 512 10.23 -3.70 34.54
N VAL A 513 8.96 -4.10 34.43
CA VAL A 513 7.81 -3.18 34.54
C VAL A 513 7.89 -2.33 35.82
N ALA A 514 8.30 -2.93 36.94
CA ALA A 514 8.46 -2.23 38.22
C ALA A 514 9.56 -1.15 38.17
N ASP A 515 10.68 -1.43 37.51
CA ASP A 515 11.78 -0.47 37.36
C ASP A 515 11.35 0.73 36.50
N VAL A 516 10.62 0.47 35.41
CA VAL A 516 10.08 1.53 34.56
C VAL A 516 9.05 2.37 35.31
N MET A 517 8.16 1.73 36.07
CA MET A 517 7.20 2.41 36.95
C MET A 517 7.87 3.17 38.11
N ALA A 518 9.07 2.80 38.54
CA ALA A 518 9.81 3.56 39.55
C ALA A 518 10.52 4.79 38.96
N CYS A 519 10.80 4.79 37.65
CA CYS A 519 11.48 5.90 36.99
C CYS A 519 10.54 7.10 36.79
N ALA A 520 10.88 8.24 37.41
CA ALA A 520 10.10 9.48 37.30
C ALA A 520 10.25 10.16 35.92
N ALA A 521 11.40 9.99 35.26
CA ALA A 521 11.66 10.55 33.94
C ALA A 521 10.97 9.77 32.79
N SER A 522 10.48 8.56 33.07
CA SER A 522 9.79 7.73 32.09
C SER A 522 8.32 8.14 31.95
N HIS A 523 7.96 8.63 30.76
CA HIS A 523 6.54 8.85 30.41
C HIS A 523 5.77 7.54 30.37
N THR A 524 6.40 6.46 29.89
CA THR A 524 5.83 5.11 29.90
C THR A 524 5.53 4.64 31.32
N GLY A 525 6.49 4.79 32.25
CA GLY A 525 6.32 4.46 33.66
C GLY A 525 5.19 5.23 34.32
N THR A 526 5.04 6.51 33.98
CA THR A 526 3.93 7.34 34.44
C THR A 526 2.58 6.84 33.92
N ALA A 527 2.50 6.49 32.63
CA ALA A 527 1.28 5.94 32.04
C ALA A 527 0.89 4.59 32.69
N LEU A 528 1.87 3.70 32.91
CA LEU A 528 1.65 2.42 33.60
C LEU A 528 1.15 2.59 35.03
N ARG A 529 1.73 3.51 35.82
CA ARG A 529 1.24 3.84 37.17
C ARG A 529 -0.21 4.32 37.16
N ASN A 530 -0.54 5.19 36.21
CA ASN A 530 -1.90 5.68 36.06
C ASN A 530 -2.88 4.57 35.67
N TYR A 531 -2.46 3.66 34.79
CA TYR A 531 -3.24 2.49 34.38
C TYR A 531 -3.44 1.50 35.54
N GLU A 532 -2.40 1.20 36.32
CA GLU A 532 -2.46 0.29 37.49
C GLU A 532 -3.31 0.82 38.64
N ALA A 533 -3.24 2.13 38.92
CA ALA A 533 -4.05 2.76 39.96
C ALA A 533 -5.54 2.77 39.60
N ALA A 534 -5.89 2.41 38.36
CA ALA A 534 -7.15 2.73 37.77
C ALA A 534 -7.74 1.73 36.76
N PRO A 535 -7.82 0.40 37.03
CA PRO A 535 -8.69 -0.48 36.22
C PRO A 535 -10.17 -0.05 36.24
N GLY A 536 -10.53 0.92 37.11
CA GLY A 536 -11.80 1.67 37.08
C GLY A 536 -11.71 3.11 37.62
N ALA A 537 -10.52 3.71 37.79
CA ALA A 537 -10.35 5.02 38.45
C ALA A 537 -9.96 6.19 37.54
N VAL A 538 -9.75 5.95 36.23
CA VAL A 538 -9.64 7.03 35.22
C VAL A 538 -10.93 7.86 35.23
N VAL A 539 -12.04 7.21 35.61
CA VAL A 539 -13.38 7.75 35.86
C VAL A 539 -13.41 8.88 36.93
N ARG A 540 -12.42 8.99 37.83
CA ARG A 540 -12.49 9.94 38.96
C ARG A 540 -11.46 11.08 38.97
N ARG A 541 -10.35 10.98 38.21
CA ARG A 541 -9.25 11.98 38.27
C ARG A 541 -9.11 12.86 37.05
N ILE A 542 -9.61 12.43 35.89
CA ILE A 542 -10.00 13.39 34.85
C ILE A 542 -11.28 13.99 35.40
N GLY A 543 -11.30 15.29 35.67
CA GLY A 543 -12.49 16.00 36.15
C GLY A 543 -13.57 16.03 35.08
N VAL A 544 -14.10 14.87 34.68
CA VAL A 544 -15.25 14.74 33.81
C VAL A 544 -16.44 15.14 34.66
N ARG A 545 -16.75 16.44 34.62
CA ARG A 545 -18.01 16.97 35.09
C ARG A 545 -19.06 16.31 34.20
N GLU A 546 -19.77 15.34 34.75
CA GLU A 546 -20.88 14.66 34.07
C GLU A 546 -21.81 15.75 33.51
N PRO A 547 -21.94 15.88 32.17
CA PRO A 547 -22.83 16.88 31.62
C PRO A 547 -24.24 16.55 32.10
N PRO A 548 -25.04 17.55 32.53
CA PRO A 548 -26.35 17.32 33.09
C PRO A 548 -27.17 16.48 32.10
N ARG A 549 -27.74 15.37 32.61
CA ARG A 549 -28.59 14.45 31.86
C ARG A 549 -29.71 15.27 31.19
N PRO A 550 -29.75 15.40 29.85
CA PRO A 550 -30.77 16.20 29.21
C PRO A 550 -32.13 15.54 29.43
N ALA A 551 -33.16 16.36 29.68
CA ALA A 551 -34.52 15.89 29.86
C ALA A 551 -34.95 15.02 28.67
N ALA A 552 -35.48 13.83 28.95
CA ALA A 552 -35.82 12.77 27.99
C ALA A 552 -36.85 13.20 26.89
N GLY A 553 -37.35 14.43 26.92
CA GLY A 553 -38.30 14.98 25.95
C GLY A 553 -37.70 15.69 24.74
N SER A 554 -36.47 16.24 24.79
CA SER A 554 -35.92 17.04 23.66
C SER A 554 -34.98 16.27 22.72
N GLN A 555 -34.46 15.10 23.12
CA GLN A 555 -33.52 14.31 22.32
C GLN A 555 -34.10 13.71 21.03
N ARG A 556 -35.43 13.61 20.89
CA ARG A 556 -36.04 12.98 19.72
C ARG A 556 -35.90 13.79 18.42
N ARG A 557 -35.48 15.07 18.47
CA ARG A 557 -35.40 15.94 17.28
C ARG A 557 -33.99 16.22 16.74
N ASN A 558 -32.91 16.00 17.50
CA ASN A 558 -31.54 16.36 17.09
C ASN A 558 -30.56 15.16 17.10
N ALA A 559 -30.86 14.12 16.32
CA ALA A 559 -30.02 12.92 16.18
C ALA A 559 -30.00 12.41 14.73
N ILE A 560 -28.88 11.82 14.33
CA ILE A 560 -28.70 11.06 13.10
C ILE A 560 -29.32 9.67 13.32
N ARG A 561 -30.45 9.40 12.69
CA ARG A 561 -31.17 8.12 12.81
C ARG A 561 -30.90 7.27 11.59
N ILE A 562 -30.40 6.06 11.80
CA ILE A 562 -30.11 5.05 10.78
C ILE A 562 -31.10 3.91 10.99
N HIS A 563 -31.78 3.48 9.94
CA HIS A 563 -32.78 2.42 9.97
C HIS A 563 -32.42 1.27 9.05
N ASN A 564 -32.37 0.04 9.60
CA ASN A 564 -32.06 -1.19 8.89
C ASN A 564 -30.84 -1.09 7.95
N ALA A 565 -29.69 -0.65 8.47
CA ALA A 565 -28.45 -0.67 7.70
C ALA A 565 -27.96 -2.10 7.46
N ARG A 566 -27.68 -2.43 6.19
CA ARG A 566 -27.28 -3.76 5.69
C ARG A 566 -26.00 -3.76 4.87
N GLU A 567 -25.41 -2.60 4.58
CA GLU A 567 -24.18 -2.47 3.81
C GLU A 567 -23.11 -3.47 4.29
N HIS A 568 -22.51 -4.17 3.33
CA HIS A 568 -21.53 -5.25 3.55
C HIS A 568 -21.97 -6.32 4.57
N ASN A 569 -21.46 -6.24 5.80
CA ASN A 569 -21.63 -7.27 6.83
C ASN A 569 -22.69 -6.91 7.88
N LEU A 570 -23.29 -5.71 7.81
CA LEU A 570 -24.26 -5.24 8.79
C LEU A 570 -25.59 -6.01 8.73
N LYS A 571 -26.20 -6.28 9.88
CA LYS A 571 -27.36 -7.18 10.03
C LYS A 571 -28.62 -6.39 10.39
N ASN A 572 -29.06 -5.49 9.52
CA ASN A 572 -30.23 -4.63 9.72
C ASN A 572 -30.13 -3.81 11.01
N ILE A 573 -29.08 -2.98 11.13
CA ILE A 573 -28.87 -2.22 12.36
C ILE A 573 -29.71 -0.92 12.36
N ASP A 574 -30.34 -0.65 13.50
CA ASP A 574 -30.98 0.62 13.83
C ASP A 574 -30.13 1.35 14.89
N VAL A 575 -29.71 2.59 14.59
CA VAL A 575 -28.89 3.40 15.50
C VAL A 575 -29.33 4.85 15.45
N SER A 576 -29.35 5.54 16.60
CA SER A 576 -29.68 6.97 16.70
C SER A 576 -28.53 7.75 17.33
N ILE A 577 -27.60 8.24 16.52
CA ILE A 577 -26.40 8.97 16.96
C ILE A 577 -26.77 10.43 17.28
N PRO A 578 -26.58 10.92 18.51
CA PRO A 578 -26.90 12.31 18.85
C PRO A 578 -25.99 13.30 18.11
N ARG A 579 -26.54 14.42 17.66
CA ARG A 579 -25.77 15.52 17.06
C ARG A 579 -25.10 16.37 18.14
N GLU A 580 -24.06 17.11 17.74
CA GLU A 580 -23.25 17.98 18.61
C GLU A 580 -22.64 17.22 19.80
N ARG A 581 -22.34 15.94 19.56
CA ARG A 581 -21.79 15.01 20.55
C ARG A 581 -20.63 14.25 19.95
N PHE A 582 -19.74 13.84 20.84
CA PHE A 582 -18.63 12.96 20.53
C PHE A 582 -19.04 11.51 20.76
N THR A 583 -19.28 10.76 19.67
CA THR A 583 -19.63 9.34 19.70
C THR A 583 -18.45 8.49 19.23
N VAL A 584 -18.05 7.51 20.03
CA VAL A 584 -17.04 6.51 19.65
C VAL A 584 -17.73 5.23 19.19
N VAL A 585 -17.27 4.67 18.07
CA VAL A 585 -17.67 3.35 17.55
C VAL A 585 -16.54 2.37 17.82
N THR A 586 -16.84 1.28 18.52
CA THR A 586 -15.87 0.28 18.92
C THR A 586 -16.40 -1.14 18.72
N GLY A 587 -15.57 -2.14 19.00
CA GLY A 587 -15.86 -3.56 18.78
C GLY A 587 -14.72 -4.32 18.10
N VAL A 588 -14.82 -5.64 18.00
CA VAL A 588 -13.75 -6.51 17.45
C VAL A 588 -13.42 -6.21 15.97
N SER A 589 -12.23 -6.57 15.51
CA SER A 589 -11.84 -6.39 14.10
C SER A 589 -12.82 -7.09 13.15
N GLY A 590 -13.25 -6.43 12.07
CA GLY A 590 -14.21 -7.00 11.11
C GLY A 590 -15.67 -7.09 11.59
N SER A 591 -16.02 -6.47 12.73
CA SER A 591 -17.40 -6.41 13.23
C SER A 591 -18.34 -5.49 12.45
N GLY A 592 -17.82 -4.58 11.61
CA GLY A 592 -18.62 -3.63 10.80
C GLY A 592 -18.52 -2.16 11.22
N LYS A 593 -17.55 -1.77 12.05
CA LYS A 593 -17.32 -0.38 12.52
C LYS A 593 -17.07 0.59 11.37
N SER A 594 -16.07 0.29 10.54
CA SER A 594 -15.69 1.13 9.40
C SER A 594 -16.82 1.19 8.37
N THR A 595 -17.57 0.10 8.20
CA THR A 595 -18.77 0.08 7.35
C THR A 595 -19.85 1.04 7.82
N LEU A 596 -20.12 1.09 9.13
CA LEU A 596 -21.07 2.07 9.66
C LEU A 596 -20.57 3.52 9.50
N ALA A 597 -19.30 3.76 9.80
CA ALA A 597 -18.72 5.09 9.81
C ALA A 597 -18.49 5.67 8.40
N PHE A 598 -17.85 4.92 7.51
CA PHE A 598 -17.41 5.40 6.20
C PHE A 598 -18.37 5.01 5.08
N ASP A 599 -18.75 3.74 4.99
CA ASP A 599 -19.57 3.23 3.88
C ASP A 599 -21.04 3.68 4.01
N ILE A 600 -21.50 4.00 5.22
CA ILE A 600 -22.86 4.49 5.47
C ILE A 600 -22.90 5.97 5.83
N LEU A 601 -22.38 6.36 7.01
CA LEU A 601 -22.54 7.73 7.51
C LEU A 601 -21.83 8.74 6.62
N PHE A 602 -20.56 8.51 6.31
CA PHE A 602 -19.82 9.41 5.43
C PHE A 602 -20.43 9.44 4.02
N ALA A 603 -20.66 8.27 3.42
CA ALA A 603 -21.23 8.17 2.07
C ALA A 603 -22.59 8.88 1.95
N GLU A 604 -23.50 8.67 2.91
CA GLU A 604 -24.81 9.33 2.93
C GLU A 604 -24.71 10.84 3.18
N GLY A 605 -23.80 11.27 4.05
CA GLY A 605 -23.58 12.70 4.34
C GLY A 605 -23.03 13.44 3.14
N GLN A 606 -22.07 12.84 2.43
CA GLN A 606 -21.57 13.33 1.16
C GLN A 606 -22.71 13.39 0.13
N ARG A 607 -23.47 12.30 -0.04
CA ARG A 607 -24.61 12.25 -0.96
C ARG A 607 -25.62 13.37 -0.70
N ARG A 608 -26.01 13.61 0.55
CA ARG A 608 -26.97 14.69 0.89
C ARG A 608 -26.42 16.09 0.74
N TYR A 609 -25.15 16.29 1.06
CA TYR A 609 -24.51 17.57 0.80
C TYR A 609 -24.57 17.86 -0.70
N LEU A 610 -24.19 16.89 -1.53
CA LEU A 610 -24.30 17.00 -2.98
C LEU A 610 -25.75 17.22 -3.43
N GLU A 611 -26.73 16.56 -2.82
CA GLU A 611 -28.16 16.79 -3.09
C GLU A 611 -28.65 18.18 -2.68
N SER A 612 -28.01 18.82 -1.69
CA SER A 612 -28.35 20.16 -1.22
C SER A 612 -27.81 21.27 -2.11
N LEU A 613 -26.84 20.96 -2.96
CA LEU A 613 -26.36 21.88 -3.98
C LEU A 613 -27.52 22.29 -4.90
N ASN A 614 -27.45 23.50 -5.46
CA ASN A 614 -28.46 23.95 -6.42
C ASN A 614 -28.54 22.98 -7.62
N ALA A 615 -29.66 22.97 -8.34
CA ALA A 615 -29.86 22.04 -9.46
C ALA A 615 -28.72 22.11 -10.49
N TYR A 616 -28.07 23.27 -10.61
CA TYR A 616 -26.92 23.53 -11.47
C TYR A 616 -25.59 22.94 -10.94
N ALA A 617 -25.38 22.82 -9.62
CA ALA A 617 -24.17 22.23 -9.04
C ALA A 617 -24.33 20.72 -8.77
N ARG A 618 -25.58 20.25 -8.64
CA ARG A 618 -25.94 18.83 -8.55
C ARG A 618 -25.68 18.04 -9.82
N GLN A 619 -25.83 18.66 -10.98
CA GLN A 619 -25.49 18.04 -12.27
C GLN A 619 -23.99 17.74 -12.38
N PHE A 620 -23.16 18.32 -11.51
CA PHE A 620 -21.71 18.34 -11.65
C PHE A 620 -20.98 17.36 -10.76
N VAL A 621 -21.69 16.75 -9.82
CA VAL A 621 -21.09 15.82 -8.86
C VAL A 621 -21.91 14.55 -8.87
N GLN A 622 -21.29 13.42 -9.24
CA GLN A 622 -21.94 12.13 -9.12
C GLN A 622 -22.27 11.87 -7.64
N PRO A 623 -23.55 11.66 -7.29
CA PRO A 623 -23.90 11.29 -5.93
C PRO A 623 -23.24 9.95 -5.61
N ALA A 624 -22.58 9.87 -4.45
CA ALA A 624 -22.03 8.61 -3.95
C ALA A 624 -23.09 7.49 -4.03
N SER A 625 -22.65 6.27 -4.36
CA SER A 625 -23.54 5.10 -4.40
C SER A 625 -24.37 5.03 -3.13
N ARG A 626 -25.69 4.95 -3.27
CA ARG A 626 -26.58 4.94 -2.12
C ARG A 626 -26.26 3.71 -1.26
N PRO A 627 -25.92 3.88 0.02
CA PRO A 627 -25.66 2.74 0.89
C PRO A 627 -26.92 1.87 1.03
N GLU A 628 -26.74 0.58 1.24
CA GLU A 628 -27.81 -0.38 1.53
C GLU A 628 -28.38 -0.14 2.93
N VAL A 629 -29.28 0.84 3.02
CA VAL A 629 -29.98 1.24 4.24
C VAL A 629 -31.41 1.67 3.87
N ASP A 630 -32.39 1.35 4.72
CA ASP A 630 -33.79 1.73 4.45
C ASP A 630 -33.95 3.24 4.48
N ALA A 631 -33.47 3.87 5.55
CA ALA A 631 -33.50 5.31 5.71
C ALA A 631 -32.43 5.82 6.66
N ILE A 632 -31.93 7.02 6.39
CA ILE A 632 -31.15 7.82 7.32
C ILE A 632 -31.89 9.15 7.53
N PHE A 633 -31.84 9.75 8.71
CA PHE A 633 -32.45 11.05 8.99
C PHE A 633 -31.50 11.92 9.81
N GLY A 634 -31.50 13.23 9.56
CA GLY A 634 -30.78 14.19 10.40
C GLY A 634 -29.26 14.22 10.23
N ILE A 635 -28.71 13.71 9.12
CA ILE A 635 -27.26 13.77 8.86
C ILE A 635 -26.83 15.19 8.43
N PRO A 636 -25.80 15.79 9.08
CA PRO A 636 -25.24 17.09 8.68
C PRO A 636 -24.30 16.97 7.46
N PRO A 637 -23.73 18.08 6.94
CA PRO A 637 -22.56 18.03 6.07
C PRO A 637 -21.43 17.24 6.73
N THR A 638 -20.78 16.33 6.00
CA THR A 638 -19.83 15.39 6.57
C THR A 638 -18.42 15.56 6.01
N VAL A 639 -17.42 15.53 6.90
CA VAL A 639 -15.99 15.51 6.58
C VAL A 639 -15.39 14.19 7.06
N ALA A 640 -14.75 13.45 6.15
CA ALA A 640 -13.87 12.33 6.48
C ALA A 640 -12.43 12.72 6.22
N ILE A 641 -11.53 12.24 7.07
CA ILE A 641 -10.10 12.43 6.94
C ILE A 641 -9.47 11.07 6.57
N GLU A 642 -9.12 10.89 5.29
CA GLU A 642 -8.46 9.70 4.72
C GLU A 642 -7.09 10.07 4.08
N GLN A 643 -6.28 9.08 3.66
CA GLN A 643 -4.86 9.29 3.24
C GLN A 643 -4.66 9.55 1.71
N ARG A 644 -4.11 10.73 1.27
CA ARG A 644 -3.09 11.01 0.16
C ARG A 644 -3.17 12.42 -0.55
N ALA A 645 -2.10 12.91 -1.27
CA ALA A 645 -1.97 14.27 -1.94
C ALA A 645 -0.91 14.45 -3.11
N SER A 646 -1.01 15.46 -4.05
CA SER A 646 0.08 16.28 -4.76
C SER A 646 -0.37 17.47 -5.72
N ARG A 647 0.53 18.41 -6.19
CA ARG A 647 0.36 19.67 -7.06
C ARG A 647 1.37 19.73 -8.28
N GLY A 648 1.18 20.52 -9.39
CA GLY A 648 2.03 20.48 -10.65
C GLY A 648 2.51 21.80 -11.41
N GLY A 649 3.47 21.68 -12.39
CA GLY A 649 4.20 22.76 -13.18
C GLY A 649 4.00 22.89 -14.74
N ARG A 650 4.96 23.36 -15.59
CA ARG A 650 4.77 23.72 -17.05
C ARG A 650 4.46 22.56 -18.00
N LYS A 651 4.84 21.33 -17.64
CA LYS A 651 4.36 20.13 -18.36
C LYS A 651 2.94 19.77 -17.95
N SER A 652 2.34 20.45 -16.99
CA SER A 652 0.96 20.21 -16.60
C SER A 652 0.00 20.82 -17.60
N THR A 653 -1.00 20.05 -17.99
CA THR A 653 -2.16 20.46 -18.75
C THR A 653 -3.41 20.39 -17.89
N VAL A 654 -4.53 20.88 -18.40
CA VAL A 654 -5.86 20.69 -17.77
C VAL A 654 -6.09 19.20 -17.46
N ALA A 655 -5.81 18.30 -18.41
CA ALA A 655 -5.99 16.87 -18.21
C ALA A 655 -5.06 16.26 -17.17
N THR A 656 -3.83 16.74 -17.00
CA THR A 656 -2.93 16.20 -15.96
C THR A 656 -3.26 16.76 -14.58
N LEU A 657 -3.67 18.03 -14.49
CA LEU A 657 -4.06 18.65 -13.22
C LEU A 657 -5.35 18.05 -12.66
N THR A 658 -6.26 17.65 -13.54
CA THR A 658 -7.56 17.02 -13.20
C THR A 658 -7.47 15.49 -13.16
N GLU A 659 -6.27 14.97 -13.40
CA GLU A 659 -5.94 13.55 -13.50
C GLU A 659 -6.66 12.76 -14.61
N VAL A 660 -7.53 13.39 -15.40
CA VAL A 660 -8.17 12.83 -16.61
C VAL A 660 -7.14 12.15 -17.52
N TYR A 661 -5.96 12.75 -17.65
CA TYR A 661 -4.87 12.20 -18.47
C TYR A 661 -4.37 10.83 -17.99
N HIS A 662 -4.45 10.52 -16.70
CA HIS A 662 -4.05 9.20 -16.17
C HIS A 662 -5.00 8.10 -16.64
N PHE A 663 -6.30 8.38 -16.61
CA PHE A 663 -7.33 7.46 -17.08
C PHE A 663 -7.29 7.28 -18.58
N LEU A 664 -7.07 8.36 -19.35
CA LEU A 664 -6.84 8.27 -20.80
C LEU A 664 -5.64 7.37 -21.12
N ARG A 665 -4.50 7.55 -20.45
CA ARG A 665 -3.32 6.70 -20.65
C ARG A 665 -3.62 5.23 -20.37
N LEU A 666 -4.40 4.95 -19.32
CA LEU A 666 -4.78 3.59 -18.97
C LEU A 666 -5.73 2.99 -20.01
N LEU A 667 -6.71 3.76 -20.47
CA LEU A 667 -7.65 3.37 -21.52
C LEU A 667 -6.91 2.97 -22.81
N TYR A 668 -6.00 3.81 -23.29
CA TYR A 668 -5.23 3.54 -24.52
C TYR A 668 -4.31 2.34 -24.41
N VAL A 669 -3.81 2.03 -23.22
CA VAL A 669 -2.97 0.85 -22.99
C VAL A 669 -3.79 -0.44 -22.96
N LYS A 670 -4.99 -0.38 -22.37
CA LYS A 670 -5.82 -1.57 -22.14
C LYS A 670 -6.73 -1.90 -23.32
N VAL A 671 -7.24 -0.89 -24.00
CA VAL A 671 -8.29 -1.02 -25.03
C VAL A 671 -7.85 -0.40 -26.37
N GLY A 672 -6.80 0.43 -26.38
CA GLY A 672 -6.31 1.07 -27.61
C GLY A 672 -5.74 0.07 -28.62
N THR A 673 -6.12 0.26 -29.88
CA THR A 673 -5.55 -0.47 -31.02
C THR A 673 -4.31 0.27 -31.49
N GLN A 674 -3.17 -0.42 -31.50
CA GLN A 674 -1.94 0.14 -32.07
C GLN A 674 -1.97 0.02 -33.59
N TYR A 675 -1.49 1.04 -34.29
CA TYR A 675 -1.29 1.08 -35.73
C TYR A 675 0.20 1.28 -36.02
N CYS A 676 0.63 0.90 -37.22
CA CYS A 676 1.98 1.19 -37.67
C CYS A 676 2.12 2.69 -38.01
N PRO A 677 3.05 3.45 -37.40
CA PRO A 677 3.23 4.87 -37.73
C PRO A 677 3.57 5.14 -39.20
N ASP A 678 4.13 4.14 -39.89
CA ASP A 678 4.62 4.28 -41.26
C ASP A 678 3.57 3.83 -42.31
N HIS A 679 2.65 2.93 -41.96
CA HIS A 679 1.73 2.28 -42.92
C HIS A 679 0.25 2.41 -42.55
N ASP A 680 -0.04 2.97 -41.38
CA ASP A 680 -1.38 3.12 -40.80
C ASP A 680 -2.26 1.85 -40.79
N ALA A 681 -1.62 0.68 -40.70
CA ALA A 681 -2.32 -0.60 -40.61
C ALA A 681 -2.41 -1.08 -39.15
N PRO A 682 -3.56 -1.62 -38.72
CA PRO A 682 -3.75 -2.09 -37.35
C PRO A 682 -2.80 -3.25 -37.06
N ILE A 683 -2.17 -3.18 -35.89
CA ILE A 683 -1.21 -4.17 -35.44
C ILE A 683 -1.97 -5.44 -35.04
N ALA A 684 -1.76 -6.52 -35.78
CA ALA A 684 -2.45 -7.80 -35.62
C ALA A 684 -1.50 -8.91 -35.16
N PRO A 685 -2.03 -10.01 -34.59
CA PRO A 685 -1.27 -11.25 -34.44
C PRO A 685 -0.79 -11.74 -35.81
N GLN A 686 0.45 -12.21 -35.88
CA GLN A 686 0.99 -12.91 -37.05
C GLN A 686 1.34 -14.34 -36.65
N SER A 687 1.13 -15.29 -37.55
CA SER A 687 1.53 -16.66 -37.29
C SER A 687 3.05 -16.78 -37.19
N GLU A 688 3.50 -17.77 -36.44
CA GLU A 688 4.93 -18.13 -36.40
C GLU A 688 5.48 -18.36 -37.82
N GLU A 689 4.68 -18.95 -38.70
CA GLU A 689 5.00 -19.18 -40.11
C GLU A 689 5.20 -17.87 -40.89
N ALA A 690 4.39 -16.84 -40.63
CA ALA A 690 4.54 -15.53 -41.26
C ALA A 690 5.83 -14.84 -40.80
N ILE A 691 6.19 -14.96 -39.52
CA ILE A 691 7.46 -14.47 -38.98
C ILE A 691 8.64 -15.20 -39.64
N ALA A 692 8.59 -16.52 -39.70
CA ALA A 692 9.63 -17.33 -40.33
C ALA A 692 9.81 -16.97 -41.82
N ALA A 693 8.71 -16.86 -42.57
CA ALA A 693 8.74 -16.48 -43.97
C ALA A 693 9.33 -15.08 -44.18
N LYS A 694 9.02 -14.13 -43.29
CA LYS A 694 9.61 -12.79 -43.35
C LYS A 694 11.10 -12.78 -43.02
N LEU A 695 11.52 -13.49 -41.98
CA LEU A 695 12.93 -13.62 -41.64
C LEU A 695 13.71 -14.21 -42.83
N LEU A 696 13.16 -15.23 -43.49
CA LEU A 696 13.73 -15.84 -44.70
C LEU A 696 13.84 -14.86 -45.88
N ARG A 697 12.87 -13.94 -46.05
CA ARG A 697 12.89 -12.93 -47.14
C ARG A 697 13.84 -11.78 -46.84
N ASP A 698 13.68 -11.12 -45.70
CA ASP A 698 14.32 -9.83 -45.41
C ASP A 698 15.78 -9.97 -44.98
N TYR A 699 16.13 -11.13 -44.41
CA TYR A 699 17.47 -11.40 -43.90
C TYR A 699 18.22 -12.46 -44.72
N ALA A 700 17.74 -12.83 -45.91
CA ALA A 700 18.40 -13.79 -46.80
C ALA A 700 19.91 -13.48 -46.97
N GLY A 701 20.76 -14.46 -46.70
CA GLY A 701 22.23 -14.34 -46.79
C GLY A 701 22.87 -13.45 -45.71
N ARG A 702 22.12 -13.04 -44.68
CA ARG A 702 22.62 -12.32 -43.49
C ARG A 702 22.73 -13.28 -42.30
N HIS A 703 23.70 -13.02 -41.43
CA HIS A 703 23.84 -13.72 -40.15
C HIS A 703 22.89 -13.07 -39.14
N LEU A 704 22.01 -13.86 -38.53
CA LEU A 704 20.92 -13.39 -37.68
C LEU A 704 20.94 -14.09 -36.32
N ALA A 705 20.91 -13.32 -35.24
CA ALA A 705 20.68 -13.83 -33.89
C ALA A 705 19.21 -13.63 -33.47
N LEU A 706 18.57 -14.71 -33.01
CA LEU A 706 17.23 -14.69 -32.42
C LEU A 706 17.35 -14.62 -30.90
N LEU A 707 16.78 -13.57 -30.32
CA LEU A 707 16.83 -13.28 -28.89
C LEU A 707 15.42 -13.29 -28.31
N ALA A 708 15.21 -13.95 -27.16
CA ALA A 708 13.97 -13.88 -26.41
C ALA A 708 14.05 -12.77 -25.35
N PRO A 709 13.23 -11.71 -25.42
CA PRO A 709 13.23 -10.67 -24.39
C PRO A 709 12.66 -11.23 -23.08
N LEU A 710 13.49 -11.26 -22.03
CA LEU A 710 13.09 -11.72 -20.70
C LEU A 710 12.70 -10.56 -19.78
N VAL A 711 13.36 -9.41 -19.95
CA VAL A 711 13.13 -8.17 -19.20
C VAL A 711 13.29 -7.00 -20.16
N VAL A 712 12.40 -6.02 -20.10
CA VAL A 712 12.46 -4.81 -20.94
C VAL A 712 12.32 -3.59 -20.05
N ALA A 713 13.37 -2.76 -19.99
CA ALA A 713 13.41 -1.48 -19.28
C ALA A 713 12.81 -1.52 -17.86
N ARG A 714 13.24 -2.47 -17.03
CA ARG A 714 12.80 -2.62 -15.64
C ARG A 714 13.97 -2.59 -14.66
N LYS A 715 13.74 -2.04 -13.48
CA LYS A 715 14.74 -1.99 -12.39
C LYS A 715 14.84 -3.32 -11.66
N GLY A 716 16.05 -3.75 -11.33
CA GLY A 716 16.26 -4.96 -10.53
C GLY A 716 17.64 -5.58 -10.68
N TYR A 717 17.97 -6.50 -9.77
CA TYR A 717 19.25 -7.22 -9.77
C TYR A 717 19.29 -8.41 -10.76
N TYR A 718 18.14 -9.01 -11.06
CA TYR A 718 17.94 -10.15 -11.98
C TYR A 718 18.86 -11.37 -11.77
N THR A 719 19.36 -11.58 -10.56
CA THR A 719 20.24 -12.71 -10.21
C THR A 719 19.55 -14.06 -10.40
N ASP A 720 18.28 -14.18 -10.04
CA ASP A 720 17.53 -15.44 -10.19
C ASP A 720 17.21 -15.74 -11.66
N LEU A 721 17.08 -14.71 -12.51
CA LEU A 721 16.93 -14.87 -13.95
C LEU A 721 18.20 -15.46 -14.58
N ALA A 722 19.36 -14.96 -14.18
CA ALA A 722 20.65 -15.49 -14.61
C ALA A 722 20.86 -16.94 -14.16
N LYS A 723 20.52 -17.27 -12.90
CA LYS A 723 20.53 -18.67 -12.41
C LYS A 723 19.56 -19.56 -13.17
N TRP A 724 18.39 -19.05 -13.54
CA TRP A 724 17.43 -19.77 -14.38
C TRP A 724 18.00 -20.04 -15.78
N ALA A 725 18.60 -19.05 -16.41
CA ALA A 725 19.23 -19.20 -17.73
C ALA A 725 20.39 -20.21 -17.70
N ALA A 726 21.25 -20.14 -16.68
CA ALA A 726 22.34 -21.10 -16.47
C ALA A 726 21.83 -22.54 -16.31
N ARG A 727 20.77 -22.76 -15.51
CA ARG A 727 20.15 -24.08 -15.35
C ARG A 727 19.56 -24.65 -16.65
N LYS A 728 19.15 -23.78 -17.57
CA LYS A 728 18.67 -24.17 -18.90
C LYS A 728 19.78 -24.30 -19.95
N GLY A 729 21.05 -24.19 -19.54
CA GLY A 729 22.22 -24.39 -20.42
C GLY A 729 22.67 -23.14 -21.17
N PHE A 730 22.15 -21.96 -20.84
CA PHE A 730 22.58 -20.70 -21.48
C PHE A 730 23.76 -20.08 -20.73
N ALA A 731 24.90 -19.93 -21.41
CA ALA A 731 26.13 -19.41 -20.83
C ALA A 731 26.13 -17.88 -20.67
N GLU A 732 25.38 -17.16 -21.50
CA GLU A 732 25.36 -15.70 -21.55
C GLU A 732 23.94 -15.15 -21.73
N LEU A 733 23.71 -13.93 -21.23
CA LEU A 733 22.53 -13.11 -21.47
C LEU A 733 22.98 -11.74 -22.00
N ARG A 734 22.19 -11.15 -22.90
CA ARG A 734 22.45 -9.79 -23.38
C ARG A 734 21.73 -8.82 -22.44
N VAL A 735 22.48 -7.96 -21.75
CA VAL A 735 21.96 -6.95 -20.82
C VAL A 735 22.36 -5.57 -21.33
N ASP A 736 21.38 -4.71 -21.58
CA ASP A 736 21.58 -3.33 -22.08
C ASP A 736 22.49 -3.28 -23.32
N GLY A 737 22.37 -4.28 -24.19
CA GLY A 737 23.17 -4.44 -25.41
C GLY A 737 24.52 -5.16 -25.24
N ALA A 738 24.97 -5.44 -24.01
CA ALA A 738 26.22 -6.13 -23.73
C ALA A 738 26.01 -7.60 -23.34
N MET A 739 26.86 -8.51 -23.83
CA MET A 739 26.82 -9.93 -23.45
C MET A 739 27.47 -10.14 -22.08
N LEU A 740 26.71 -10.69 -21.12
CA LEU A 740 27.14 -10.94 -19.75
C LEU A 740 27.02 -12.43 -19.40
N PRO A 741 28.00 -13.03 -18.71
CA PRO A 741 28.01 -14.45 -18.37
C PRO A 741 27.01 -14.79 -17.25
N THR A 742 26.27 -15.88 -17.39
CA THR A 742 25.28 -16.34 -16.39
C THR A 742 25.92 -16.96 -15.15
N ALA A 743 27.10 -17.59 -15.28
CA ALA A 743 27.79 -18.24 -14.18
C ALA A 743 28.44 -17.26 -13.18
N ARG A 744 28.96 -16.13 -13.67
CA ARG A 744 29.58 -15.06 -12.85
C ARG A 744 28.81 -13.76 -13.05
N TRP A 745 27.52 -13.80 -12.69
CA TRP A 745 26.60 -12.71 -12.94
C TRP A 745 27.06 -11.40 -12.27
N PRO A 746 27.26 -10.30 -13.02
CA PRO A 746 27.62 -9.02 -12.45
C PRO A 746 26.44 -8.42 -11.68
N ARG A 747 26.72 -7.64 -10.63
CA ARG A 747 25.68 -6.98 -9.84
C ARG A 747 25.13 -5.79 -10.63
N LEU A 748 23.99 -5.98 -11.28
CA LEU A 748 23.23 -4.91 -11.93
C LEU A 748 22.75 -3.87 -10.90
N ASP A 749 22.59 -2.62 -11.32
CA ASP A 749 22.22 -1.51 -10.46
C ASP A 749 20.70 -1.54 -10.20
N ARG A 750 20.29 -1.75 -8.95
CA ARG A 750 18.85 -1.85 -8.61
C ARG A 750 18.04 -0.60 -8.93
N PHE A 751 18.69 0.55 -9.11
CA PHE A 751 18.00 1.81 -9.33
C PHE A 751 17.94 2.21 -10.81
N LYS A 752 18.66 1.49 -11.68
CA LYS A 752 18.66 1.70 -13.13
C LYS A 752 17.77 0.68 -13.83
N GLU A 753 17.16 1.11 -14.92
CA GLU A 753 16.38 0.24 -15.78
C GLU A 753 17.33 -0.62 -16.62
N HIS A 754 17.03 -1.92 -16.68
CA HIS A 754 17.78 -2.89 -17.46
C HIS A 754 16.86 -3.60 -18.46
N SER A 755 17.38 -3.90 -19.64
CA SER A 755 16.77 -4.77 -20.65
C SER A 755 17.63 -6.03 -20.80
N ILE A 756 17.01 -7.19 -20.61
CA ILE A 756 17.69 -8.51 -20.62
C ILE A 756 17.06 -9.40 -21.69
N GLU A 757 17.90 -9.87 -22.60
CA GLU A 757 17.52 -10.72 -23.74
C GLU A 757 18.31 -12.02 -23.69
N LEU A 758 17.64 -13.15 -23.98
CA LEU A 758 18.21 -14.48 -24.03
C LEU A 758 18.56 -14.86 -25.47
N PRO A 759 19.84 -15.09 -25.82
CA PRO A 759 20.20 -15.58 -27.14
C PRO A 759 19.77 -17.04 -27.31
N VAL A 760 18.85 -17.29 -28.24
CA VAL A 760 18.26 -18.62 -28.46
C VAL A 760 18.88 -19.33 -29.66
N ALA A 761 19.14 -18.60 -30.75
CA ALA A 761 19.75 -19.16 -31.95
C ALA A 761 20.58 -18.08 -32.69
N SER A 762 21.62 -18.51 -33.41
CA SER A 762 22.38 -17.67 -34.35
C SER A 762 22.61 -18.48 -35.63
N LEU A 763 22.20 -17.96 -36.78
CA LEU A 763 22.31 -18.69 -38.05
C LEU A 763 22.37 -17.76 -39.27
N ILE A 764 22.98 -18.23 -40.36
CA ILE A 764 22.91 -17.55 -41.66
C ILE A 764 21.60 -17.93 -42.33
N VAL A 765 20.76 -16.94 -42.62
CA VAL A 765 19.43 -17.17 -43.17
C VAL A 765 19.53 -17.62 -44.64
N GLY A 766 19.01 -18.81 -44.94
CA GLY A 766 18.95 -19.36 -46.29
C GLY A 766 18.19 -20.69 -46.35
N PRO A 767 17.97 -21.28 -47.55
CA PRO A 767 17.13 -22.46 -47.71
C PRO A 767 17.60 -23.68 -46.89
N ALA A 768 18.92 -23.87 -46.77
CA ALA A 768 19.50 -24.97 -45.98
C ALA A 768 19.30 -24.82 -44.47
N ALA A 769 19.09 -23.59 -43.98
CA ALA A 769 18.95 -23.27 -42.55
C ALA A 769 17.49 -23.06 -42.12
N GLU A 770 16.51 -23.25 -43.01
CA GLU A 770 15.09 -22.99 -42.74
C GLU A 770 14.57 -23.79 -41.53
N ARG A 771 14.90 -25.09 -41.44
CA ARG A 771 14.47 -25.93 -40.32
C ARG A 771 15.01 -25.41 -38.98
N ALA A 772 16.30 -25.07 -38.94
CA ALA A 772 16.96 -24.55 -37.75
C ALA A 772 16.42 -23.15 -37.35
N LEU A 773 16.10 -22.31 -38.34
CA LEU A 773 15.45 -21.01 -38.12
C LEU A 773 14.09 -21.18 -37.45
N ARG A 774 13.25 -22.11 -37.94
CA ARG A 774 11.92 -22.39 -37.38
C ARG A 774 12.01 -22.93 -35.95
N GLU A 775 12.88 -23.89 -35.69
CA GLU A 775 13.09 -24.43 -34.33
C GLU A 775 13.61 -23.36 -33.35
N GLY A 776 14.55 -22.51 -33.81
CA GLY A 776 15.06 -21.39 -33.03
C GLY A 776 14.00 -20.33 -32.75
N LEU A 777 13.16 -20.04 -33.73
CA LEU A 777 12.05 -19.10 -33.63
C LEU A 777 10.98 -19.58 -32.64
N ALA A 778 10.54 -20.84 -32.73
CA ALA A 778 9.59 -21.44 -31.81
C ALA A 778 10.04 -21.29 -30.35
N ARG A 779 11.30 -21.66 -30.08
CA ARG A 779 11.91 -21.55 -28.74
C ARG A 779 12.03 -20.10 -28.27
N ALA A 780 12.36 -19.19 -29.17
CA ALA A 780 12.49 -17.78 -28.82
C ALA A 780 11.13 -17.16 -28.49
N LEU A 781 10.09 -17.49 -29.26
CA LEU A 781 8.72 -17.09 -28.98
C LEU A 781 8.19 -17.70 -27.67
N GLU A 782 8.53 -18.95 -27.36
CA GLU A 782 8.15 -19.58 -26.09
C GLU A 782 8.75 -18.83 -24.89
N PHE A 783 10.07 -18.60 -24.88
CA PHE A 783 10.74 -17.90 -23.78
C PHE A 783 10.37 -16.42 -23.71
N GLY A 784 10.17 -15.77 -24.85
CA GLY A 784 9.76 -14.37 -24.96
C GLY A 784 8.25 -14.15 -24.90
N LYS A 785 7.45 -15.17 -24.54
CA LYS A 785 5.98 -15.13 -24.41
C LYS A 785 5.25 -14.56 -25.64
N GLY A 786 5.72 -14.91 -26.83
CA GLY A 786 5.18 -14.48 -28.12
C GLY A 786 5.94 -13.31 -28.76
N THR A 787 7.11 -12.92 -28.23
CA THR A 787 7.97 -11.88 -28.81
C THR A 787 9.39 -12.42 -28.99
N VAL A 788 10.06 -12.03 -30.07
CA VAL A 788 11.46 -12.35 -30.38
C VAL A 788 12.12 -11.11 -30.98
N HIS A 789 13.36 -10.83 -30.60
CA HIS A 789 14.17 -9.80 -31.22
C HIS A 789 15.16 -10.45 -32.18
N ALA A 790 15.18 -10.01 -33.43
CA ALA A 790 16.09 -10.47 -34.45
C ALA A 790 17.19 -9.43 -34.65
N LEU A 791 18.41 -9.79 -34.31
CA LEU A 791 19.58 -8.92 -34.41
C LEU A 791 20.45 -9.36 -35.59
N PRO A 792 20.56 -8.56 -36.66
CA PRO A 792 21.52 -8.84 -37.72
C PRO A 792 22.95 -8.64 -37.19
N LEU A 793 23.80 -9.65 -37.39
CA LEU A 793 25.22 -9.63 -37.05
C LEU A 793 26.02 -9.22 -38.29
N ALA A 794 26.92 -8.24 -38.16
CA ALA A 794 27.74 -7.77 -39.27
C ALA A 794 28.60 -8.93 -39.85
N LYS A 795 28.75 -8.96 -41.18
CA LYS A 795 29.37 -10.05 -41.97
C LYS A 795 30.83 -10.41 -41.63
N ASN A 796 31.47 -9.77 -40.65
CA ASN A 796 32.87 -9.99 -40.29
C ASN A 796 33.11 -10.55 -38.87
N ARG A 797 32.25 -11.46 -38.41
CA ARG A 797 32.63 -12.45 -37.38
C ARG A 797 32.00 -13.80 -37.69
N VAL A 798 32.47 -14.42 -38.78
CA VAL A 798 32.40 -15.88 -38.90
C VAL A 798 33.39 -16.45 -37.89
N ARG A 799 32.86 -16.97 -36.79
CA ARG A 799 33.39 -18.18 -36.17
C ARG A 799 32.18 -19.07 -35.96
N ASP A 800 32.02 -20.00 -36.90
CA ASP A 800 31.25 -21.21 -36.74
C ASP A 800 31.77 -21.92 -35.49
N ASP A 801 31.08 -21.73 -34.37
CA ASP A 801 31.03 -22.55 -33.16
C ASP A 801 30.52 -21.66 -32.01
N PHE A 802 29.29 -21.90 -31.54
CA PHE A 802 28.92 -21.56 -30.16
C PHE A 802 29.93 -22.30 -29.26
N PRO A 803 30.82 -21.63 -28.49
CA PRO A 803 31.91 -22.35 -27.85
C PRO A 803 31.39 -23.17 -26.68
N GLN A 804 31.53 -24.49 -26.78
CA GLN A 804 31.77 -25.31 -25.61
C GLN A 804 33.04 -24.81 -24.90
N ALA A 805 33.00 -24.90 -23.57
CA ALA A 805 33.98 -24.42 -22.62
C ALA A 805 35.46 -24.46 -23.06
N SER A 806 36.14 -23.32 -23.08
CA SER A 806 37.55 -23.24 -22.70
C SER A 806 37.94 -21.85 -22.16
N ARG A 807 38.86 -21.86 -21.21
CA ARG A 807 39.34 -20.72 -20.43
C ARG A 807 40.31 -19.86 -21.26
N SER A 808 40.04 -18.57 -21.39
CA SER A 808 41.11 -17.56 -21.41
C SER A 808 40.57 -16.17 -21.05
N THR A 809 41.36 -15.51 -20.22
CA THR A 809 41.18 -14.18 -19.66
C THR A 809 41.68 -13.13 -20.63
N GLU A 810 40.82 -12.19 -21.06
CA GLU A 810 41.23 -10.81 -21.30
C GLU A 810 40.02 -9.87 -21.42
N ARG A 811 40.13 -8.72 -20.74
CA ARG A 811 39.08 -7.69 -20.63
C ARG A 811 39.16 -6.78 -21.84
N GLY A 812 38.09 -6.76 -22.64
CA GLY A 812 37.85 -5.73 -23.63
C GLY A 812 36.36 -5.67 -23.94
N THR A 813 35.63 -4.77 -23.29
CA THR A 813 34.23 -4.50 -23.59
C THR A 813 34.15 -3.80 -24.94
N VAL A 814 34.01 -4.58 -26.01
CA VAL A 814 33.70 -4.08 -27.36
C VAL A 814 32.24 -3.63 -27.36
N LYS A 815 31.99 -2.32 -27.39
CA LYS A 815 30.67 -1.79 -27.77
C LYS A 815 30.46 -2.11 -29.25
N LEU A 816 29.57 -3.07 -29.55
CA LEU A 816 29.13 -3.31 -30.92
C LEU A 816 28.19 -2.16 -31.34
N GLU A 817 28.59 -1.38 -32.34
CA GLU A 817 27.65 -0.67 -33.21
C GLU A 817 26.90 -1.74 -34.04
N SER A 818 25.82 -2.28 -33.48
CA SER A 818 24.90 -3.17 -34.18
C SER A 818 23.65 -2.38 -34.57
N ASP A 819 23.12 -2.62 -35.77
CA ASP A 819 21.77 -2.17 -36.15
C ASP A 819 20.76 -2.48 -35.03
N PRO A 820 19.76 -1.60 -34.78
CA PRO A 820 18.75 -1.84 -33.77
C PRO A 820 18.05 -3.18 -34.03
N ALA A 821 17.92 -4.00 -32.98
CA ALA A 821 17.27 -5.30 -33.10
C ALA A 821 15.83 -5.14 -33.61
N ALA A 822 15.49 -5.88 -34.66
CA ALA A 822 14.14 -5.89 -35.21
C ALA A 822 13.24 -6.75 -34.31
N VAL A 823 12.15 -6.18 -33.82
CA VAL A 823 11.18 -6.93 -33.01
C VAL A 823 10.24 -7.70 -33.93
N PHE A 824 10.01 -8.98 -33.60
CA PHE A 824 8.97 -9.83 -34.16
C PHE A 824 8.05 -10.32 -33.03
N SER A 825 6.74 -10.29 -33.23
CA SER A 825 5.78 -10.77 -32.23
C SER A 825 4.66 -11.55 -32.88
N THR A 826 4.28 -12.70 -32.33
CA THR A 826 3.07 -13.44 -32.76
C THR A 826 1.78 -12.75 -32.32
N LYS A 827 1.88 -11.72 -31.47
CA LYS A 827 0.75 -10.98 -30.94
C LYS A 827 0.58 -9.60 -31.56
N ARG A 828 1.68 -8.95 -31.97
CA ARG A 828 1.68 -7.51 -32.31
C ARG A 828 2.58 -7.15 -33.50
N ALA A 829 2.11 -7.33 -34.73
CA ALA A 829 2.83 -6.91 -35.93
C ALA A 829 1.99 -6.15 -36.96
N CYS A 830 2.64 -5.26 -37.73
CA CYS A 830 1.99 -4.58 -38.84
C CYS A 830 1.74 -5.56 -39.99
N PRO A 831 0.54 -5.65 -40.56
CA PRO A 831 0.29 -6.59 -41.66
C PRO A 831 0.95 -6.17 -42.98
N VAL A 832 1.33 -4.89 -43.15
CA VAL A 832 1.90 -4.35 -44.38
C VAL A 832 3.42 -4.46 -44.41
N CYS A 833 4.10 -3.85 -43.44
CA CYS A 833 5.56 -3.90 -43.36
C CYS A 833 6.08 -4.97 -42.43
N SER A 834 5.20 -5.67 -41.69
CA SER A 834 5.54 -6.76 -40.77
C SER A 834 6.56 -6.37 -39.69
N ARG A 835 6.72 -5.07 -39.43
CA ARG A 835 7.42 -4.55 -38.24
C ARG A 835 6.59 -4.94 -37.03
N SER A 836 7.22 -5.52 -36.01
CA SER A 836 6.51 -5.79 -34.76
C SER A 836 6.78 -4.73 -33.71
N PHE A 837 5.83 -4.64 -32.79
CA PHE A 837 5.77 -3.57 -31.80
C PHE A 837 5.82 -4.17 -30.39
N PRO A 838 6.47 -3.49 -29.43
CA PRO A 838 6.45 -3.90 -28.03
C PRO A 838 5.02 -3.80 -27.46
N GLU A 839 4.79 -4.42 -26.31
CA GLU A 839 3.54 -4.21 -25.55
C GLU A 839 3.40 -2.73 -25.17
N LEU A 840 2.14 -2.25 -25.13
CA LEU A 840 1.86 -0.87 -24.75
C LEU A 840 2.15 -0.67 -23.26
N ASP A 841 2.95 0.34 -22.96
CA ASP A 841 3.27 0.77 -21.61
C ASP A 841 2.68 2.17 -21.41
N PRO A 842 2.01 2.47 -20.28
CA PRO A 842 1.49 3.82 -20.01
C PRO A 842 2.54 4.93 -20.03
N ARG A 843 3.84 4.62 -19.88
CA ARG A 843 4.96 5.56 -20.07
C ARG A 843 5.08 6.02 -21.52
N LEU A 844 4.67 5.21 -22.49
CA LEU A 844 4.59 5.58 -23.91
C LEU A 844 3.61 6.74 -24.14
N PHE A 845 2.55 6.80 -23.35
CA PHE A 845 1.54 7.86 -23.42
C PHE A 845 1.82 9.04 -22.48
N SER A 846 3.02 9.09 -21.87
CA SER A 846 3.42 10.17 -20.98
C SER A 846 4.43 11.09 -21.63
N PHE A 847 4.04 12.34 -21.87
CA PHE A 847 4.98 13.39 -22.27
C PHE A 847 5.90 13.84 -21.13
N ASN A 848 5.72 13.31 -19.91
CA ASN A 848 6.68 13.48 -18.80
C ASN A 848 7.77 12.39 -18.79
N SER A 849 7.72 11.43 -19.71
CA SER A 849 8.67 10.31 -19.77
C SER A 849 9.50 10.35 -21.06
N LYS A 850 10.79 9.99 -20.94
CA LYS A 850 11.70 9.75 -22.07
C LYS A 850 11.14 8.75 -23.11
N HIS A 851 10.26 7.86 -22.66
CA HIS A 851 9.61 6.84 -23.50
C HIS A 851 8.50 7.38 -24.39
N GLY A 852 7.76 8.39 -23.94
CA GLY A 852 6.54 8.85 -24.61
C GLY A 852 6.65 10.24 -25.23
N TRP A 853 7.57 11.07 -24.73
CA TRP A 853 7.65 12.47 -25.15
C TRP A 853 8.16 12.68 -26.58
N CYS A 854 7.82 13.81 -27.16
CA CYS A 854 8.42 14.26 -28.41
C CYS A 854 9.92 14.53 -28.19
N ALA A 855 10.77 13.93 -29.03
CA ALA A 855 12.23 14.07 -28.96
C ALA A 855 12.74 15.51 -29.18
N THR A 856 11.90 16.42 -29.68
CA THR A 856 12.27 17.80 -30.00
C THR A 856 11.86 18.81 -28.92
N CYS A 857 10.72 18.60 -28.23
CA CYS A 857 10.25 19.51 -27.18
C CYS A 857 10.27 18.90 -25.77
N PHE A 858 10.66 17.63 -25.64
CA PHE A 858 10.74 16.93 -24.36
C PHE A 858 9.43 17.01 -23.54
N GLY A 859 8.30 17.01 -24.27
CA GLY A 859 6.96 16.94 -23.70
C GLY A 859 6.26 18.26 -23.38
N THR A 860 6.90 19.41 -23.65
CA THR A 860 6.30 20.72 -23.39
C THR A 860 5.30 21.16 -24.47
N GLY A 861 5.40 20.58 -25.68
CA GLY A 861 4.61 21.00 -26.85
C GLY A 861 5.09 22.30 -27.50
N LEU A 862 6.01 23.01 -26.85
CA LEU A 862 6.60 24.27 -27.29
C LEU A 862 8.11 24.11 -27.46
N LYS A 863 8.70 24.83 -28.42
CA LYS A 863 10.14 24.89 -28.57
C LYS A 863 10.69 25.97 -27.63
N LEU A 864 11.11 25.56 -26.44
CA LEU A 864 11.71 26.45 -25.45
C LEU A 864 13.23 26.53 -25.65
N ARG A 865 13.77 27.76 -25.66
CA ARG A 865 15.21 27.99 -25.85
C ARG A 865 15.96 27.55 -24.58
N GLY A 866 16.84 26.56 -24.70
CA GLY A 866 17.64 26.05 -23.57
C GLY A 866 16.97 24.94 -22.74
N PHE A 867 15.80 24.46 -23.17
CA PHE A 867 15.11 23.33 -22.53
C PHE A 867 15.59 22.00 -23.09
N ASP A 868 16.01 21.07 -22.23
CA ASP A 868 16.60 19.78 -22.60
C ASP A 868 15.95 18.57 -21.90
N ALA A 869 16.47 17.38 -22.18
CA ALA A 869 15.98 16.10 -21.70
C ALA A 869 16.23 15.83 -20.20
N ASP A 870 16.93 16.70 -19.49
CA ASP A 870 17.24 16.53 -18.07
C ASP A 870 16.46 17.52 -17.18
N GLN A 871 15.68 18.42 -17.79
CA GLN A 871 14.86 19.42 -17.11
C GLN A 871 13.40 18.95 -16.93
N THR A 872 12.83 19.25 -15.75
CA THR A 872 11.51 18.76 -15.33
C THR A 872 10.37 19.64 -15.85
N GLY A 873 10.61 20.94 -16.07
CA GLY A 873 9.60 21.92 -16.43
C GLY A 873 8.82 22.47 -15.22
N GLU A 874 9.26 22.16 -14.00
CA GLU A 874 8.71 22.68 -12.74
C GLU A 874 9.63 23.74 -12.10
N GLU A 875 10.77 24.05 -12.73
CA GLU A 875 11.74 25.00 -12.22
C GLU A 875 11.21 26.46 -12.31
N ILE A 876 11.29 27.17 -11.18
CA ILE A 876 10.76 28.54 -10.96
C ILE A 876 11.25 29.56 -12.02
N TRP A 877 12.43 29.34 -12.59
CA TRP A 877 13.14 30.27 -13.47
C TRP A 877 12.58 30.38 -14.90
N TRP A 878 11.63 29.53 -15.30
CA TRP A 878 11.02 29.59 -16.64
C TRP A 878 9.75 30.45 -16.71
N ASN A 879 9.20 30.90 -15.58
CA ASN A 879 7.93 31.63 -15.55
C ASN A 879 8.06 33.17 -15.63
N GLU A 880 9.24 33.75 -15.42
CA GLU A 880 9.35 35.21 -15.26
C GLU A 880 10.34 35.93 -16.21
N TRP A 881 11.13 35.28 -17.08
CA TRP A 881 12.16 36.02 -17.85
C TRP A 881 12.49 35.66 -19.31
N TYR A 882 11.63 34.96 -20.07
CA TYR A 882 11.79 34.86 -21.54
C TYR A 882 10.45 34.99 -22.25
N GLY A 883 10.03 36.25 -22.47
CA GLY A 883 8.72 36.58 -23.04
C GLY A 883 8.61 36.52 -24.58
N ASP A 884 9.67 36.24 -25.34
CA ASP A 884 9.67 36.71 -26.75
C ASP A 884 9.83 35.67 -27.88
N ASP A 885 9.74 34.35 -27.66
CA ASP A 885 9.74 33.40 -28.81
C ASP A 885 9.13 32.01 -28.50
N GLU A 886 7.92 31.95 -27.93
CA GLU A 886 7.20 30.68 -27.77
C GLU A 886 6.64 30.21 -29.13
N ARG A 887 7.26 29.18 -29.73
CA ARG A 887 6.78 28.56 -30.98
C ARG A 887 6.30 27.13 -30.75
N VAL A 888 5.15 26.79 -31.34
CA VAL A 888 4.64 25.40 -31.35
C VAL A 888 5.71 24.47 -31.90
N CYS A 889 5.93 23.32 -31.23
CA CYS A 889 6.94 22.38 -31.64
C CYS A 889 6.69 21.89 -33.08
N PRO A 890 7.64 22.03 -34.01
CA PRO A 890 7.42 21.65 -35.42
C PRO A 890 7.40 20.13 -35.65
N ALA A 891 7.88 19.33 -34.69
CA ALA A 891 7.98 17.88 -34.84
C ALA A 891 6.72 17.13 -34.36
N CYS A 892 6.08 17.62 -33.31
CA CYS A 892 4.81 17.05 -32.81
C CYS A 892 3.61 17.96 -33.02
N HIS A 893 3.80 19.15 -33.62
CA HIS A 893 2.75 20.15 -33.82
C HIS A 893 1.94 20.43 -32.54
N GLY A 894 2.61 20.49 -31.40
CA GLY A 894 2.00 20.71 -30.08
C GLY A 894 1.44 19.46 -29.39
N GLN A 895 1.47 18.27 -30.00
CA GLN A 895 0.91 17.03 -29.43
C GLN A 895 1.74 16.41 -28.30
N ARG A 896 2.95 16.94 -28.02
CA ARG A 896 3.84 16.58 -26.90
C ARG A 896 4.40 15.15 -26.90
N LEU A 897 3.82 14.22 -27.65
CA LEU A 897 4.16 12.81 -27.70
C LEU A 897 4.97 12.43 -28.95
N ASN A 898 5.55 11.23 -28.94
CA ASN A 898 6.25 10.64 -30.08
C ASN A 898 5.29 9.95 -31.09
N PRO A 899 5.75 9.65 -32.32
CA PRO A 899 4.91 9.04 -33.34
C PRO A 899 4.33 7.66 -32.97
N GLN A 900 5.02 6.89 -32.12
CA GLN A 900 4.55 5.56 -31.71
C GLN A 900 3.34 5.64 -30.77
N ALA A 901 3.34 6.61 -29.85
CA ALA A 901 2.22 6.86 -28.96
C ALA A 901 1.00 7.41 -29.71
N LEU A 902 1.24 8.30 -30.68
CA LEU A 902 0.20 8.88 -31.53
C LEU A 902 -0.43 7.87 -32.49
N ALA A 903 0.30 6.82 -32.85
CA ALA A 903 -0.20 5.73 -33.68
C ALA A 903 -1.03 4.69 -32.89
N VAL A 904 -1.41 4.95 -31.63
CA VAL A 904 -2.38 4.11 -30.92
C VAL A 904 -3.70 4.85 -30.88
N ARG A 905 -4.76 4.19 -31.36
CA ARG A 905 -6.09 4.77 -31.50
C ARG A 905 -7.10 4.05 -30.62
N PHE A 906 -8.01 4.81 -30.04
CA PHE A 906 -9.21 4.34 -29.39
C PHE A 906 -10.39 4.97 -30.13
N VAL A 907 -11.27 4.15 -30.71
CA VAL A 907 -12.35 4.60 -31.62
C VAL A 907 -11.81 5.55 -32.70
N GLU A 908 -10.75 5.10 -33.41
CA GLU A 908 -10.05 5.86 -34.46
C GLU A 908 -9.35 7.17 -34.04
N GLN A 909 -9.36 7.56 -32.77
CA GLN A 909 -8.69 8.78 -32.29
C GLN A 909 -7.42 8.49 -31.50
N SER A 910 -6.34 9.25 -31.71
CA SER A 910 -5.14 9.16 -30.85
C SER A 910 -5.39 9.85 -29.50
N ILE A 911 -4.56 9.54 -28.49
CA ILE A 911 -4.69 10.20 -27.18
C ILE A 911 -4.53 11.71 -27.29
N ALA A 912 -3.71 12.19 -28.24
CA ALA A 912 -3.51 13.61 -28.46
C ALA A 912 -4.74 14.27 -29.09
N ASP A 913 -5.46 13.54 -29.96
CA ASP A 913 -6.70 14.02 -30.58
C ASP A 913 -7.79 14.16 -29.52
N LEU A 914 -7.94 13.17 -28.64
CA LEU A 914 -8.87 13.26 -27.51
C LEU A 914 -8.50 14.39 -26.54
N THR A 915 -7.21 14.63 -26.28
CA THR A 915 -6.82 15.76 -25.41
C THR A 915 -6.96 17.14 -26.06
N ARG A 916 -7.07 17.22 -27.39
CA ARG A 916 -7.36 18.48 -28.07
C ARG A 916 -8.84 18.85 -28.04
N LEU A 917 -9.70 17.87 -27.81
CA LEU A 917 -11.11 18.14 -27.58
C LEU A 917 -11.24 19.07 -26.37
N SER A 918 -12.17 19.99 -26.49
CA SER A 918 -12.68 20.70 -25.32
C SER A 918 -13.29 19.70 -24.34
N VAL A 919 -13.31 20.02 -23.05
CA VAL A 919 -13.90 19.18 -22.02
C VAL A 919 -15.31 18.73 -22.42
N GLY A 920 -16.15 19.63 -22.95
CA GLY A 920 -17.52 19.30 -23.37
C GLY A 920 -17.60 18.44 -24.64
N GLU A 921 -16.60 18.48 -25.51
CA GLU A 921 -16.48 17.56 -26.64
C GLU A 921 -16.01 16.17 -26.20
N ALA A 922 -15.01 16.11 -25.32
CA ALA A 922 -14.51 14.86 -24.76
C ALA A 922 -15.59 14.13 -23.95
N ARG A 923 -16.39 14.86 -23.17
CA ARG A 923 -17.55 14.33 -22.45
C ARG A 923 -18.55 13.65 -23.40
N ARG A 924 -18.95 14.33 -24.48
CA ARG A 924 -19.87 13.78 -25.49
C ARG A 924 -19.31 12.51 -26.12
N PHE A 925 -18.01 12.51 -26.43
CA PHE A 925 -17.33 11.34 -26.97
C PHE A 925 -17.45 10.11 -26.06
N PHE A 926 -17.24 10.26 -24.74
CA PHE A 926 -17.37 9.13 -23.81
C PHE A 926 -18.82 8.74 -23.54
N ALA A 927 -19.76 9.71 -23.48
CA ALA A 927 -21.18 9.43 -23.25
C ALA A 927 -21.85 8.63 -24.37
N GLU A 928 -21.38 8.79 -25.61
CA GLU A 928 -21.89 8.07 -26.79
C GLU A 928 -21.16 6.74 -27.05
N LEU A 929 -20.26 6.35 -26.15
CA LEU A 929 -19.39 5.20 -26.33
C LEU A 929 -20.12 3.89 -25.99
N ASP A 930 -20.36 3.06 -27.00
CA ASP A 930 -20.96 1.74 -26.84
C ASP A 930 -19.90 0.63 -26.89
N LEU A 931 -19.45 0.16 -25.72
CA LEU A 931 -18.51 -0.96 -25.59
C LEU A 931 -19.22 -2.25 -25.18
N HIS A 932 -18.85 -3.37 -25.81
CA HIS A 932 -19.41 -4.70 -25.51
C HIS A 932 -18.36 -5.70 -25.02
N GLY A 933 -18.81 -6.67 -24.21
CA GLY A 933 -18.00 -7.81 -23.81
C GLY A 933 -16.79 -7.48 -22.93
N ARG A 934 -15.61 -7.98 -23.31
CA ARG A 934 -14.37 -7.89 -22.49
C ARG A 934 -13.86 -6.46 -22.38
N GLU A 935 -13.89 -5.70 -23.47
CA GLU A 935 -13.43 -4.31 -23.49
C GLU A 935 -14.30 -3.44 -22.59
N ALA A 936 -15.61 -3.66 -22.60
CA ALA A 936 -16.54 -3.02 -21.70
C ALA A 936 -16.21 -3.30 -20.23
N ALA A 937 -15.89 -4.55 -19.87
CA ALA A 937 -15.56 -4.90 -18.49
C ALA A 937 -14.25 -4.26 -17.99
N ILE A 938 -13.25 -4.11 -18.87
CA ILE A 938 -11.96 -3.49 -18.54
C ILE A 938 -12.07 -1.96 -18.52
N ALA A 939 -12.83 -1.39 -19.46
CA ALA A 939 -13.01 0.04 -19.63
C ALA A 939 -14.03 0.63 -18.66
N ARG A 940 -14.98 -0.15 -18.13
CA ARG A 940 -16.11 0.33 -17.31
C ARG A 940 -15.70 1.33 -16.25
N ASP A 941 -14.78 0.93 -15.39
CA ASP A 941 -14.34 1.76 -14.26
C ASP A 941 -13.53 2.97 -14.74
N ILE A 942 -12.82 2.84 -15.86
CA ILE A 942 -12.00 3.91 -16.47
C ILE A 942 -12.90 4.95 -17.14
N VAL A 943 -13.89 4.51 -17.92
CA VAL A 943 -14.84 5.35 -18.64
C VAL A 943 -15.78 6.02 -17.67
N ALA A 944 -16.30 5.32 -16.66
CA ALA A 944 -17.14 5.93 -15.62
C ALA A 944 -16.40 7.08 -14.89
N GLU A 945 -15.10 6.89 -14.61
CA GLU A 945 -14.28 7.91 -13.97
C GLU A 945 -13.92 9.07 -14.93
N LEU A 946 -13.69 8.78 -16.21
CA LEU A 946 -13.48 9.80 -17.25
C LEU A 946 -14.74 10.64 -17.48
N GLU A 947 -15.89 10.01 -17.62
CA GLU A 947 -17.19 10.67 -17.77
C GLU A 947 -17.49 11.55 -16.56
N SER A 948 -17.34 11.02 -15.34
CA SER A 948 -17.56 11.76 -14.10
C SER A 948 -16.68 13.02 -14.01
N ARG A 949 -15.39 12.92 -14.36
CA ARG A 949 -14.46 14.06 -14.31
C ARG A 949 -14.67 15.07 -15.44
N LEU A 950 -14.97 14.60 -16.64
CA LEU A 950 -15.24 15.47 -17.79
C LEU A 950 -16.59 16.17 -17.66
N GLU A 951 -17.60 15.48 -17.13
CA GLU A 951 -18.84 16.06 -16.63
C GLU A 951 -18.49 17.16 -15.65
N PHE A 952 -17.90 16.86 -14.49
CA PHE A 952 -17.55 17.86 -13.47
C PHE A 952 -16.83 19.10 -14.03
N LEU A 953 -15.91 18.93 -14.98
CA LEU A 953 -15.19 20.05 -15.59
C LEU A 953 -16.07 20.93 -16.50
N ASP A 954 -16.95 20.34 -17.30
CA ASP A 954 -17.77 21.05 -18.29
C ASP A 954 -18.65 22.09 -17.58
N ASP A 955 -19.48 21.50 -16.76
CA ASP A 955 -20.14 21.89 -15.55
C ASP A 955 -19.60 23.08 -14.74
N VAL A 956 -18.39 23.03 -14.17
CA VAL A 956 -17.82 24.23 -13.50
C VAL A 956 -17.50 25.39 -14.47
N GLY A 957 -17.95 25.29 -15.71
CA GLY A 957 -17.81 26.29 -16.77
C GLY A 957 -16.42 26.23 -17.37
N LEU A 958 -15.82 25.04 -17.45
CA LEU A 958 -14.56 24.78 -18.15
C LEU A 958 -14.77 23.94 -19.41
N GLY A 959 -16.01 23.73 -19.84
CA GLY A 959 -16.39 22.99 -21.05
C GLY A 959 -15.65 23.39 -22.31
N TYR A 960 -15.31 24.67 -22.44
CA TYR A 960 -14.59 25.24 -23.58
C TYR A 960 -13.07 25.02 -23.52
N LEU A 961 -12.52 24.59 -22.39
CA LEU A 961 -11.09 24.34 -22.24
C LEU A 961 -10.72 23.05 -22.95
N THR A 962 -9.65 23.08 -23.73
CA THR A 962 -9.05 21.85 -24.24
C THR A 962 -8.28 21.13 -23.14
N LEU A 963 -8.35 19.81 -23.14
CA LEU A 963 -7.68 18.95 -22.16
C LEU A 963 -6.14 19.07 -22.20
N ASP A 964 -5.57 19.45 -23.35
CA ASP A 964 -4.15 19.69 -23.58
C ASP A 964 -3.69 21.14 -23.28
N ARG A 965 -4.63 22.03 -22.90
CA ARG A 965 -4.31 23.42 -22.56
C ARG A 965 -3.32 23.48 -21.40
N SER A 966 -2.28 24.28 -21.57
CA SER A 966 -1.16 24.37 -20.64
C SER A 966 -1.56 25.06 -19.32
N ALA A 967 -1.13 24.53 -18.17
CA ALA A 967 -1.47 25.10 -16.87
C ALA A 967 -1.08 26.59 -16.67
N PRO A 968 0.08 27.07 -17.17
CA PRO A 968 0.45 28.47 -17.07
C PRO A 968 -0.40 29.44 -17.91
N THR A 969 -1.15 28.93 -18.90
CA THR A 969 -2.01 29.77 -19.77
C THR A 969 -3.44 29.88 -19.27
N LEU A 970 -3.73 29.32 -18.08
CA LEU A 970 -5.03 29.41 -17.44
C LEU A 970 -5.17 30.77 -16.74
N ALA A 971 -6.30 31.44 -16.95
CA ALA A 971 -6.67 32.62 -16.17
C ALA A 971 -6.88 32.23 -14.69
N GLY A 972 -6.71 33.17 -13.77
CA GLY A 972 -6.84 32.89 -12.33
C GLY A 972 -8.13 32.16 -11.94
N GLY A 973 -9.26 32.56 -12.54
CA GLY A 973 -10.56 31.89 -12.33
C GLY A 973 -10.68 30.51 -12.99
N GLU A 974 -9.99 30.24 -14.11
CA GLU A 974 -9.92 28.91 -14.74
C GLU A 974 -9.05 27.96 -13.89
N ALA A 975 -7.88 28.44 -13.45
CA ALA A 975 -6.96 27.68 -12.61
C ALA A 975 -7.58 27.32 -11.25
N GLN A 976 -8.35 28.23 -10.65
CA GLN A 976 -9.09 27.98 -9.41
C GLN A 976 -10.15 26.90 -9.58
N ARG A 977 -10.92 26.93 -10.68
CA ARG A 977 -11.95 25.93 -10.99
C ARG A 977 -11.37 24.57 -11.37
N ILE A 978 -10.24 24.55 -12.07
CA ILE A 978 -9.48 23.31 -12.34
C ILE A 978 -8.94 22.72 -11.04
N ARG A 979 -8.45 23.55 -10.12
CA ARG A 979 -8.00 23.09 -8.80
C ARG A 979 -9.16 22.55 -7.97
N LEU A 980 -10.31 23.22 -8.00
CA LEU A 980 -11.55 22.75 -7.38
C LEU A 980 -11.99 21.40 -7.97
N ALA A 981 -11.96 21.26 -9.29
CA ALA A 981 -12.27 20.03 -10.01
C ALA A 981 -11.30 18.89 -9.71
N ALA A 982 -10.01 19.17 -9.66
CA ALA A 982 -9.01 18.20 -9.24
C ALA A 982 -9.20 17.77 -7.78
N GLN A 983 -9.55 18.71 -6.90
CA GLN A 983 -9.78 18.46 -5.46
C GLN A 983 -11.09 17.73 -5.16
N LEU A 984 -12.11 17.88 -5.99
CA LEU A 984 -13.40 17.22 -5.82
C LEU A 984 -13.53 15.92 -6.63
N GLY A 985 -12.82 15.82 -7.77
CA GLY A 985 -12.81 14.66 -8.66
C GLY A 985 -11.74 13.62 -8.30
N SER A 986 -10.62 14.00 -7.69
CA SER A 986 -9.89 13.03 -6.88
C SER A 986 -10.77 12.71 -5.68
N ASN A 987 -10.81 11.45 -5.23
CA ASN A 987 -11.45 11.08 -3.96
C ASN A 987 -10.75 11.71 -2.73
N LEU A 988 -10.15 12.91 -2.87
CA LEU A 988 -9.81 13.84 -1.82
C LEU A 988 -11.10 14.25 -1.10
N ARG A 989 -11.40 13.48 -0.06
CA ARG A 989 -12.35 13.85 0.98
C ARG A 989 -11.65 14.82 1.93
N GLY A 990 -12.27 15.97 2.20
CA GLY A 990 -11.83 16.91 3.22
C GLY A 990 -11.19 18.18 2.70
N VAL A 991 -11.95 19.01 1.97
CA VAL A 991 -12.27 20.42 2.29
C VAL A 991 -12.73 21.09 0.99
N CYS A 992 -14.02 21.40 0.90
CA CYS A 992 -14.47 22.63 0.26
C CYS A 992 -15.70 23.14 1.02
N TYR A 993 -15.62 24.40 1.45
CA TYR A 993 -16.77 25.22 1.80
C TYR A 993 -17.27 25.87 0.51
#